data_AF-A0A3Q2CMG6-F1
#
_entry.id   AF-A0A3Q2CMG6-F1
#
_cell.length_a   1.000
_cell.length_b   1.000
_cell.length_c   1.000
_cell.angle_alpha   90.00
_cell.angle_beta   90.00
_cell.angle_gamma   90.00
#
_symmetry.space_group_name_H-M   'P 1'
#
loop_
_entity.id
_entity.type
_entity.pdbx_description
1 polymer ?
#
loop_
_entity_poly.entity_id
_entity_poly.type
_entity_poly.pdbx_seq_one_letter_code
_entity_poly.pdbx_strand_id
1 'polypeptide(L)'
;MMNTDVLVQPGCPAIYQKKTKKGNFGTVTRVTIGEKILNRPNKTILLVGETGAGKSTLVNALFNYAMGVKWEDKVWYRIVEEGNETSTSDVMVYEIFEYKTLPYSLTIIDTPGYRDTVGLKYDVIINQRLFDLFRSEERIHEVHAVGVVMKATENKKKNQLSYVSDSVMCLFGGDLDKNTVGLITHSDGTYSLGRGPLYLTFNNRQTEARTKETSSDLEEAWRLAENGMSQFSDFLQKISAEQLQVNVTFDSFIRSTASIHNMQERIRLTELKQKEIKQIQEALKKHKQEIKMNKKFTIEVEEVYKVKEPLDGEKAFFKAAVCCTVCEENCHYPGCTIAPNPEKCEVMKSNSCTVCSEKCSVSKHVRVDWKYVTKTRKVQITKEECKKKYLKHITDTKKQEKFKETLAKKIESLNKEKGCLIDKSYDLAVKLDPTLLKVNSVSTYINLDYLIKKIKESGDKEKLHALEMIDAQMDGGAKSVIECKFDNTSLQYIKSNSVALKPGPPAVYQLKTRKITSGTVSRMTFGKKKQNKPNKTILLVGETGAGKSTLINAMVNYAMGVKFEDKVCFQIVEDENRNQVESQTSDVTVYEVFGFEGKTLPFSLTIIDTPGFGDTRGYDRDVIVCERLFDLFRSSDGIHKLDAVGLVLKSSVNRLSDRLKYIFNSVMSLFGRDIEKNIVALVTHSTGRKPNDVLKALEAANIKCAKDEKKQPVYFLFNNCQHEERTGEPEFFEYADRVAFRGLSGFAAFLGNTEPQKLGMTLEVLNERIRLSACIQNLEEKIKLSELKQKEIKQIQDALKNYDENMTKDDTVTVEYNEAYKDKEDIEGEMWLMVLVKGAVCCTICEENCHYPGCSSSKSPEDCEVMKDGKCTVCTLKCPVSAHVKGKWRYVNRTKKVRKSLDEIRSRSIREQGLNFLGHLDKDMKKLRTEKSQLLNECYQHVNKLEKIALNVNSVSTFVDYDFLIKKLKEIGEANKIQKLEEMKNKGDERTRIKIKNVWGKVKSAGKKIQTVLQC
;
A
#
# COMPACT_ATOMS: atom_id res chain seq x y z
N MET A 1 56.99 21.72 29.44
CA MET A 1 55.60 21.55 28.96
C MET A 1 55.48 20.15 28.40
N MET A 2 54.75 19.27 29.08
CA MET A 2 54.62 17.85 28.71
C MET A 2 53.90 17.72 27.35
N ASN A 3 54.48 16.93 26.43
CA ASN A 3 53.90 16.62 25.13
C ASN A 3 52.51 16.01 25.30
N THR A 4 51.47 16.72 24.87
CA THR A 4 50.06 16.30 24.93
C THR A 4 49.58 15.59 23.67
N ASP A 5 50.48 15.22 22.75
CA ASP A 5 50.14 14.51 21.52
C ASP A 5 50.09 13.00 21.77
N VAL A 6 49.11 12.33 21.16
CA VAL A 6 48.88 10.90 21.38
C VAL A 6 49.59 10.10 20.29
N LEU A 7 50.46 9.16 20.66
CA LEU A 7 51.05 8.22 19.71
C LEU A 7 49.94 7.29 19.17
N VAL A 8 49.70 7.32 17.85
CA VAL A 8 48.65 6.51 17.20
C VAL A 8 49.22 5.35 16.42
N GLN A 9 50.39 5.51 15.81
CA GLN A 9 51.07 4.44 15.10
C GLN A 9 52.54 4.38 15.54
N PRO A 10 52.96 3.30 16.23
CA PRO A 10 54.37 3.10 16.53
C PRO A 10 55.13 2.67 15.26
N GLY A 11 56.41 3.03 15.14
CA GLY A 11 57.24 2.65 14.00
C GLY A 11 58.16 3.77 13.53
N CYS A 12 58.70 3.63 12.31
CA CYS A 12 59.45 4.68 11.62
C CYS A 12 58.69 5.04 10.32
N PRO A 13 58.07 6.23 10.21
CA PRO A 13 57.96 7.24 11.26
C PRO A 13 56.91 6.84 12.31
N ALA A 14 57.10 7.30 13.55
CA ALA A 14 56.10 7.23 14.59
C ALA A 14 55.06 8.33 14.34
N ILE A 15 53.78 7.99 14.28
CA ILE A 15 52.70 8.94 13.96
C ILE A 15 51.99 9.38 15.23
N TYR A 16 52.03 10.69 15.49
CA TYR A 16 51.37 11.33 16.62
C TYR A 16 50.12 12.10 16.17
N GLN A 17 48.99 11.86 16.82
CA GLN A 17 47.81 12.68 16.68
C GLN A 17 48.03 14.03 17.37
N LYS A 18 47.98 15.11 16.61
CA LYS A 18 48.07 16.46 17.17
C LYS A 18 46.79 16.82 17.93
N LYS A 19 46.98 17.52 19.06
CA LYS A 19 45.86 18.11 19.80
C LYS A 19 45.24 19.25 18.99
N THR A 20 43.93 19.17 18.80
CA THR A 20 43.16 20.18 18.05
C THR A 20 42.03 20.75 18.90
N LYS A 21 41.64 22.01 18.64
CA LYS A 21 40.40 22.58 19.18
C LYS A 21 39.28 22.30 18.18
N LYS A 22 38.36 21.38 18.52
CA LYS A 22 37.19 21.08 17.69
C LYS A 22 35.98 21.88 18.18
N GLY A 23 35.26 22.52 17.28
CA GLY A 23 34.02 23.24 17.57
C GLY A 23 33.00 23.03 16.45
N ASN A 24 31.73 22.86 16.81
CA ASN A 24 30.65 22.75 15.83
C ASN A 24 30.06 24.14 15.56
N PHE A 25 29.92 24.49 14.29
CA PHE A 25 29.31 25.72 13.84
C PHE A 25 28.20 25.42 12.83
N GLY A 26 26.95 25.51 13.26
CA GLY A 26 25.80 25.09 12.46
C GLY A 26 25.90 23.62 12.05
N THR A 27 26.14 23.37 10.76
CA THR A 27 26.28 22.03 10.17
C THR A 27 27.71 21.66 9.77
N VAL A 28 28.70 22.46 10.18
CA VAL A 28 30.11 22.33 9.81
C VAL A 28 30.95 22.16 11.08
N THR A 29 32.00 21.37 11.00
CA THR A 29 32.93 21.15 12.12
C THR A 29 34.23 21.89 11.86
N ARG A 30 34.61 22.79 12.76
CA ARG A 30 35.87 23.53 12.69
C ARG A 30 36.91 22.86 13.58
N VAL A 31 38.12 22.73 13.04
CA VAL A 31 39.29 22.14 13.69
C VAL A 31 40.43 23.15 13.63
N THR A 32 40.75 23.76 14.76
CA THR A 32 41.80 24.78 14.84
C THR A 32 43.07 24.19 15.46
N ILE A 33 44.22 24.45 14.81
CA ILE A 33 45.57 24.06 15.25
C ILE A 33 46.42 25.32 15.40
N GLY A 34 47.01 25.52 16.59
CA GLY A 34 47.76 26.73 16.93
C GLY A 34 46.87 27.94 17.28
N GLU A 35 47.48 29.12 17.32
CA GLU A 35 46.81 30.39 17.62
C GLU A 35 46.91 31.37 16.44
N LYS A 36 45.81 32.04 16.12
CA LYS A 36 45.72 32.96 15.00
C LYS A 36 46.58 34.22 15.23
N ILE A 37 47.48 34.51 14.29
CA ILE A 37 48.31 35.72 14.30
C ILE A 37 47.62 36.80 13.43
N LEU A 38 47.28 37.94 14.03
CA LEU A 38 46.44 38.99 13.42
C LEU A 38 47.02 39.65 12.15
N ASN A 39 48.33 39.60 11.92
CA ASN A 39 49.02 40.31 10.83
C ASN A 39 49.61 39.39 9.74
N ARG A 40 49.20 38.12 9.67
CA ARG A 40 49.67 37.20 8.63
C ARG A 40 48.56 36.89 7.61
N PRO A 41 48.89 36.80 6.31
CA PRO A 41 47.93 36.43 5.28
C PRO A 41 47.43 35.00 5.52
N ASN A 42 46.17 34.74 5.19
CA ASN A 42 45.55 33.42 5.28
C ASN A 42 45.08 32.97 3.90
N LYS A 43 45.44 31.76 3.49
CA LYS A 43 45.01 31.15 2.23
C LYS A 43 43.93 30.11 2.50
N THR A 44 42.78 30.27 1.85
CA THR A 44 41.62 29.36 1.98
C THR A 44 41.53 28.45 0.78
N ILE A 45 41.46 27.14 1.01
CA ILE A 45 41.42 26.11 -0.03
C ILE A 45 40.16 25.27 0.17
N LEU A 46 39.43 25.01 -0.90
CA LEU A 46 38.29 24.08 -0.91
C LEU A 46 38.69 22.79 -1.64
N LEU A 47 38.67 21.66 -0.93
CA LEU A 47 38.99 20.34 -1.46
C LEU A 47 37.71 19.57 -1.77
N VAL A 48 37.60 19.06 -3.01
CA VAL A 48 36.43 18.38 -3.56
C VAL A 48 36.86 17.14 -4.34
N GLY A 49 36.11 16.05 -4.25
CA GLY A 49 36.45 14.77 -4.91
C GLY A 49 35.64 13.60 -4.36
N GLU A 50 35.71 12.43 -5.00
CA GLU A 50 34.93 11.23 -4.61
C GLU A 50 35.39 10.64 -3.26
N THR A 51 34.56 9.77 -2.63
CA THR A 51 35.01 9.04 -1.43
C THR A 51 36.19 8.15 -1.76
N GLY A 52 37.17 8.15 -0.87
CA GLY A 52 38.41 7.41 -1.07
C GLY A 52 39.39 8.08 -2.03
N ALA A 53 39.08 9.23 -2.66
CA ALA A 53 40.02 9.97 -3.52
C ALA A 53 41.28 10.46 -2.79
N GLY A 54 41.34 10.36 -1.46
CA GLY A 54 42.53 10.69 -0.67
C GLY A 54 42.57 12.13 -0.15
N LYS A 55 41.43 12.82 -0.07
CA LYS A 55 41.32 14.21 0.44
C LYS A 55 41.90 14.36 1.85
N SER A 56 41.45 13.54 2.79
CA SER A 56 41.91 13.58 4.18
C SER A 56 43.40 13.21 4.32
N THR A 57 43.90 12.27 3.50
CA THR A 57 45.33 11.94 3.42
C THR A 57 46.14 13.14 2.93
N LEU A 58 45.63 13.87 1.94
CA LEU A 58 46.25 15.10 1.43
C LEU A 58 46.27 16.21 2.49
N VAL A 59 45.21 16.37 3.30
CA VAL A 59 45.18 17.32 4.43
C VAL A 59 46.29 17.00 5.43
N ASN A 60 46.47 15.72 5.80
CA ASN A 60 47.56 15.29 6.68
C ASN A 60 48.94 15.56 6.05
N ALA A 61 49.11 15.29 4.75
CA ALA A 61 50.37 15.56 4.04
C ALA A 61 50.72 17.06 4.04
N LEU A 62 49.75 17.92 3.68
CA LEU A 62 49.91 19.38 3.70
C LEU A 62 50.26 19.91 5.08
N PHE A 63 49.67 19.34 6.14
CA PHE A 63 50.00 19.70 7.51
C PHE A 63 51.44 19.33 7.89
N ASN A 64 51.90 18.12 7.56
CA ASN A 64 53.29 17.72 7.83
C ASN A 64 54.29 18.60 7.07
N TYR A 65 53.99 18.93 5.81
CA TYR A 65 54.79 19.87 5.03
C TYR A 65 54.80 21.26 5.66
N ALA A 66 53.64 21.79 6.07
CA ALA A 66 53.53 23.07 6.77
C ALA A 66 54.34 23.10 8.07
N MET A 67 54.44 21.97 8.77
CA MET A 67 55.25 21.81 9.97
C MET A 67 56.75 21.63 9.71
N GLY A 68 57.16 21.50 8.44
CA GLY A 68 58.55 21.30 8.03
C GLY A 68 59.09 19.90 8.34
N VAL A 69 58.23 18.89 8.34
CA VAL A 69 58.62 17.48 8.46
C VAL A 69 59.40 17.07 7.22
N LYS A 70 60.53 16.38 7.42
CA LYS A 70 61.38 15.83 6.36
C LYS A 70 61.28 14.31 6.31
N TRP A 71 61.75 13.72 5.21
CA TRP A 71 61.83 12.27 5.07
C TRP A 71 62.58 11.62 6.24
N GLU A 72 63.70 12.18 6.67
CA GLU A 72 64.55 11.59 7.72
C GLU A 72 63.94 11.66 9.12
N ASP A 73 62.88 12.46 9.31
CA ASP A 73 62.25 12.63 10.60
C ASP A 73 61.55 11.36 11.06
N LYS A 74 61.85 10.96 12.29
CA LYS A 74 61.27 9.77 12.94
C LYS A 74 59.87 10.01 13.50
N VAL A 75 59.39 11.26 13.49
CA VAL A 75 58.13 11.67 14.11
C VAL A 75 57.31 12.47 13.11
N TRP A 76 56.12 11.95 12.82
CA TRP A 76 55.18 12.54 11.89
C TRP A 76 53.85 12.80 12.59
N TYR A 77 53.04 13.68 12.01
CA TYR A 77 51.81 14.15 12.64
C TYR A 77 50.56 13.76 11.86
N ARG A 78 49.47 13.57 12.59
CA ARG A 78 48.13 13.35 12.05
C ARG A 78 47.16 14.34 12.68
N ILE A 79 46.35 14.98 11.84
CA ILE A 79 45.27 15.90 12.27
C ILE A 79 43.88 15.37 11.90
N VAL A 80 43.79 14.50 10.89
CA VAL A 80 42.56 13.77 10.52
C VAL A 80 42.62 12.33 11.02
N GLU A 81 41.67 11.91 11.85
CA GLU A 81 41.58 10.56 12.42
C GLU A 81 41.13 9.53 11.35
N GLU A 82 41.90 8.46 11.13
CA GLU A 82 41.50 7.30 10.32
C GLU A 82 41.03 6.18 11.25
N GLY A 83 39.73 5.85 11.27
CA GLY A 83 39.22 4.69 12.01
C GLY A 83 37.96 4.92 12.84
N ASN A 84 36.82 5.02 12.17
CA ASN A 84 35.56 4.36 12.52
C ASN A 84 34.66 4.53 11.29
N GLU A 85 33.87 3.51 10.96
CA GLU A 85 32.77 3.59 9.97
C GLU A 85 31.63 4.53 10.43
N THR A 86 31.97 5.68 11.01
CA THR A 86 31.05 6.81 11.04
C THR A 86 31.26 7.55 9.74
N SER A 87 30.31 7.43 8.83
CA SER A 87 30.13 8.36 7.72
C SER A 87 30.18 9.79 8.28
N THR A 88 31.34 10.46 8.28
CA THR A 88 31.39 11.89 8.56
C THR A 88 30.85 12.55 7.31
N SER A 89 29.52 12.60 7.27
CA SER A 89 28.77 13.31 6.25
C SER A 89 29.05 14.83 6.28
N ASP A 90 29.75 15.33 7.31
CA ASP A 90 29.98 16.75 7.61
C ASP A 90 31.17 17.36 6.86
N VAL A 91 31.00 18.62 6.45
CA VAL A 91 32.10 19.45 5.92
C VAL A 91 33.01 19.84 7.08
N MET A 92 34.32 19.66 6.90
CA MET A 92 35.33 19.94 7.92
C MET A 92 36.14 21.17 7.52
N VAL A 93 36.39 22.08 8.45
CA VAL A 93 37.22 23.28 8.23
C VAL A 93 38.44 23.20 9.13
N TYR A 94 39.62 23.00 8.55
CA TYR A 94 40.90 22.96 9.24
C TYR A 94 41.58 24.32 9.17
N GLU A 95 41.72 24.98 10.32
CA GLU A 95 42.47 26.23 10.46
C GLU A 95 43.85 25.93 11.04
N ILE A 96 44.88 26.02 10.21
CA ILE A 96 46.27 25.70 10.55
C ILE A 96 47.04 27.00 10.72
N PHE A 97 47.26 27.37 11.99
CA PHE A 97 48.05 28.55 12.39
C PHE A 97 49.45 28.20 12.93
N GLU A 98 49.72 26.92 13.17
CA GLU A 98 51.03 26.41 13.56
C GLU A 98 51.77 25.88 12.33
N TYR A 99 52.93 26.46 12.01
CA TYR A 99 53.72 26.11 10.81
C TYR A 99 55.15 26.62 10.89
N LYS A 100 56.05 26.03 10.08
CA LYS A 100 57.46 26.40 9.93
C LYS A 100 57.86 26.78 8.50
N THR A 101 57.20 26.22 7.48
CA THR A 101 57.64 26.33 6.08
C THR A 101 56.82 27.32 5.26
N LEU A 102 55.54 27.50 5.56
CA LEU A 102 54.64 28.34 4.77
C LEU A 102 54.74 29.83 5.17
N PRO A 103 54.66 30.79 4.23
CA PRO A 103 54.65 32.22 4.54
C PRO A 103 53.27 32.75 4.98
N TYR A 104 52.23 31.91 4.95
CA TYR A 104 50.84 32.25 5.26
C TYR A 104 50.20 31.20 6.18
N SER A 105 49.12 31.59 6.86
CA SER A 105 48.22 30.64 7.53
C SER A 105 47.36 29.91 6.50
N LEU A 106 46.93 28.70 6.83
CA LEU A 106 46.19 27.86 5.90
C LEU A 106 44.82 27.49 6.47
N THR A 107 43.77 27.72 5.69
CA THR A 107 42.41 27.23 5.97
C THR A 107 42.03 26.23 4.89
N ILE A 108 41.75 24.98 5.28
CA ILE A 108 41.34 23.92 4.34
C ILE A 108 39.91 23.52 4.64
N ILE A 109 39.03 23.68 3.66
CA ILE A 109 37.65 23.19 3.67
C ILE A 109 37.66 21.81 3.00
N ASP A 110 37.54 20.75 3.80
CA ASP A 110 37.49 19.36 3.33
C ASP A 110 36.03 18.92 3.22
N THR A 111 35.58 18.58 2.02
CA THR A 111 34.23 18.06 1.80
C THR A 111 34.19 16.53 1.94
N PRO A 112 33.03 15.95 2.28
CA PRO A 112 32.80 14.52 2.06
C PRO A 112 32.94 14.13 0.57
N GLY A 113 32.92 12.82 0.29
CA GLY A 113 32.90 12.33 -1.09
C GLY A 113 31.68 12.81 -1.89
N TYR A 114 31.95 13.45 -3.02
CA TYR A 114 30.92 13.68 -4.05
C TYR A 114 30.73 12.40 -4.88
N ARG A 115 29.51 12.11 -5.36
CA ARG A 115 29.21 10.93 -6.21
C ARG A 115 29.45 9.54 -5.61
N ASP A 116 29.28 9.37 -4.30
CA ASP A 116 29.21 8.03 -3.73
C ASP A 116 28.02 7.23 -4.30
N THR A 117 28.10 5.90 -4.27
CA THR A 117 27.05 4.94 -4.70
C THR A 117 25.66 5.16 -4.06
N VAL A 118 25.52 6.17 -3.18
CA VAL A 118 24.34 6.58 -2.41
C VAL A 118 23.57 7.77 -3.05
N GLY A 119 24.04 8.32 -4.18
CA GLY A 119 23.23 9.14 -5.11
C GLY A 119 23.21 10.66 -4.90
N LEU A 120 22.71 11.38 -5.93
CA LEU A 120 22.60 12.85 -6.08
C LEU A 120 22.13 13.61 -4.83
N LYS A 121 21.39 12.96 -3.93
CA LYS A 121 20.85 13.56 -2.70
C LYS A 121 21.91 13.94 -1.67
N TYR A 122 23.07 13.27 -1.63
CA TYR A 122 24.14 13.62 -0.70
C TYR A 122 24.91 14.85 -1.17
N ASP A 123 25.08 15.01 -2.48
CA ASP A 123 25.72 16.18 -3.06
C ASP A 123 24.95 17.47 -2.74
N VAL A 124 23.61 17.44 -2.76
CA VAL A 124 22.75 18.58 -2.33
C VAL A 124 23.01 18.98 -0.87
N ILE A 125 23.32 18.02 0.00
CA ILE A 125 23.60 18.27 1.42
C ILE A 125 24.95 18.94 1.58
N ILE A 126 25.95 18.44 0.86
CA ILE A 126 27.30 19.03 0.88
C ILE A 126 27.22 20.46 0.35
N ASN A 127 26.49 20.68 -0.76
CA ASN A 127 26.26 22.02 -1.33
C ASN A 127 25.49 22.94 -0.38
N GLN A 128 24.46 22.45 0.32
CA GLN A 128 23.76 23.23 1.35
C GLN A 128 24.69 23.63 2.51
N ARG A 129 25.61 22.75 2.91
CA ARG A 129 26.58 23.03 3.98
C ARG A 129 27.64 24.03 3.57
N LEU A 130 28.13 23.93 2.33
CA LEU A 130 29.03 24.92 1.75
C LEU A 130 28.32 26.29 1.64
N PHE A 131 27.08 26.31 1.17
CA PHE A 131 26.25 27.51 1.13
C PHE A 131 26.09 28.15 2.52
N ASP A 132 25.84 27.34 3.56
CA ASP A 132 25.73 27.81 4.93
C ASP A 132 27.07 28.37 5.48
N LEU A 133 28.19 27.72 5.14
CA LEU A 133 29.54 28.14 5.54
C LEU A 133 29.88 29.52 5.00
N PHE A 134 29.71 29.72 3.69
CA PHE A 134 30.05 30.94 2.98
C PHE A 134 29.16 32.14 3.33
N ARG A 135 27.98 31.88 3.91
CA ARG A 135 27.03 32.91 4.38
C ARG A 135 27.29 33.38 5.81
N SER A 136 28.06 32.65 6.60
CA SER A 136 28.21 32.95 8.03
C SER A 136 29.01 34.23 8.31
N GLU A 137 28.67 34.95 9.39
CA GLU A 137 29.38 36.17 9.83
C GLU A 137 30.84 35.90 10.29
N GLU A 138 31.24 34.63 10.43
CA GLU A 138 32.60 34.22 10.76
C GLU A 138 33.46 34.02 9.49
N ARG A 139 33.80 35.14 8.84
CA ARG A 139 35.01 35.46 8.05
C ARG A 139 35.49 34.55 6.89
N ILE A 140 34.79 33.49 6.46
CA ILE A 140 35.15 32.77 5.22
C ILE A 140 34.31 33.30 4.06
N HIS A 141 34.68 34.47 3.54
CA HIS A 141 34.04 35.09 2.36
C HIS A 141 34.87 34.95 1.08
N GLU A 142 36.07 34.38 1.21
CA GLU A 142 37.10 34.35 0.18
C GLU A 142 37.70 32.94 0.06
N VAL A 143 37.73 32.42 -1.17
CA VAL A 143 38.40 31.16 -1.51
C VAL A 143 39.55 31.48 -2.46
N HIS A 144 40.74 30.99 -2.13
CA HIS A 144 41.92 31.22 -2.93
C HIS A 144 42.08 30.15 -4.01
N ALA A 145 41.81 28.88 -3.69
CA ALA A 145 41.93 27.78 -4.63
C ALA A 145 40.87 26.70 -4.42
N VAL A 146 40.46 26.06 -5.51
CA VAL A 146 39.68 24.80 -5.47
C VAL A 146 40.56 23.65 -5.94
N GLY A 147 40.79 22.71 -5.04
CA GLY A 147 41.53 21.49 -5.30
C GLY A 147 40.59 20.35 -5.66
N VAL A 148 40.57 19.93 -6.93
CA VAL A 148 39.82 18.75 -7.38
C VAL A 148 40.68 17.51 -7.21
N VAL A 149 40.38 16.73 -6.17
CA VAL A 149 41.17 15.56 -5.75
C VAL A 149 40.69 14.31 -6.47
N MET A 150 41.59 13.64 -7.19
CA MET A 150 41.29 12.46 -8.02
C MET A 150 42.38 11.41 -7.86
N LYS A 151 42.05 10.12 -7.98
CA LYS A 151 43.07 9.06 -8.04
C LYS A 151 43.71 9.01 -9.42
N ALA A 152 45.02 8.73 -9.48
CA ALA A 152 45.74 8.54 -10.73
C ALA A 152 45.12 7.46 -11.65
N THR A 153 44.47 6.44 -11.06
CA THR A 153 43.86 5.29 -11.75
C THR A 153 42.45 5.54 -12.32
N GLU A 154 41.82 6.69 -12.04
CA GLU A 154 40.43 6.94 -12.45
C GLU A 154 40.33 7.42 -13.91
N ASN A 155 39.62 6.70 -14.79
CA ASN A 155 39.51 7.03 -16.23
C ASN A 155 38.42 8.07 -16.59
N LYS A 156 37.58 8.53 -15.65
CA LYS A 156 36.38 9.38 -15.91
C LYS A 156 36.56 10.86 -15.56
N LYS A 157 37.76 11.39 -15.80
CA LYS A 157 38.25 12.70 -15.32
C LYS A 157 37.44 13.91 -15.82
N LYS A 158 37.02 13.91 -17.08
CA LYS A 158 36.28 15.03 -17.72
C LYS A 158 34.86 15.22 -17.15
N ASN A 159 34.20 14.13 -16.75
CA ASN A 159 32.83 14.14 -16.23
C ASN A 159 32.74 14.41 -14.72
N GLN A 160 33.84 14.26 -13.99
CA GLN A 160 33.93 14.61 -12.56
C GLN A 160 34.25 16.10 -12.41
N LEU A 161 35.25 16.60 -13.16
CA LEU A 161 35.58 18.02 -13.22
C LEU A 161 34.37 18.85 -13.67
N SER A 162 33.62 18.42 -14.69
CA SER A 162 32.44 19.16 -15.14
C SER A 162 31.37 19.28 -14.05
N TYR A 163 31.10 18.22 -13.29
CA TYR A 163 30.04 18.22 -12.29
C TYR A 163 30.39 19.01 -11.02
N VAL A 164 31.64 18.90 -10.56
CA VAL A 164 32.16 19.69 -9.44
C VAL A 164 32.27 21.16 -9.84
N SER A 165 32.71 21.42 -11.08
CA SER A 165 32.69 22.76 -11.69
C SER A 165 31.26 23.32 -11.68
N ASP A 166 30.28 22.59 -12.21
CA ASP A 166 28.88 23.04 -12.28
C ASP A 166 28.24 23.25 -10.90
N SER A 167 28.55 22.42 -9.90
CA SER A 167 27.87 22.46 -8.58
C SER A 167 28.50 23.43 -7.57
N VAL A 168 29.83 23.50 -7.53
CA VAL A 168 30.59 24.29 -6.52
C VAL A 168 31.02 25.64 -7.10
N MET A 169 31.34 25.73 -8.40
CA MET A 169 31.80 27.00 -8.99
C MET A 169 30.66 27.99 -9.23
N CYS A 170 29.40 27.52 -9.36
CA CYS A 170 28.26 28.42 -9.42
C CYS A 170 28.13 29.34 -8.19
N LEU A 171 28.73 28.99 -7.03
CA LEU A 171 28.76 29.87 -5.85
C LEU A 171 29.70 31.06 -6.00
N PHE A 172 30.71 30.97 -6.87
CA PHE A 172 31.80 31.92 -6.99
C PHE A 172 31.91 32.59 -8.38
N GLY A 173 31.08 32.17 -9.34
CA GLY A 173 31.16 32.63 -10.73
C GLY A 173 32.25 31.94 -11.53
N GLY A 174 32.35 32.24 -12.83
CA GLY A 174 33.37 31.67 -13.73
C GLY A 174 34.80 32.12 -13.43
N ASP A 175 35.00 33.06 -12.51
CA ASP A 175 36.32 33.59 -12.16
C ASP A 175 37.17 32.61 -11.35
N LEU A 176 36.55 31.61 -10.70
CA LEU A 176 37.27 30.61 -9.93
C LEU A 176 37.92 29.51 -10.79
N ASP A 177 37.55 29.41 -12.07
CA ASP A 177 38.11 28.40 -13.00
C ASP A 177 39.64 28.53 -13.12
N LYS A 178 40.17 29.75 -13.11
CA LYS A 178 41.62 30.02 -13.14
C LYS A 178 42.35 29.62 -11.86
N ASN A 179 41.61 29.52 -10.75
CA ASN A 179 42.11 29.13 -9.42
C ASN A 179 41.84 27.65 -9.10
N THR A 180 41.45 26.87 -10.10
CA THR A 180 41.15 25.44 -9.98
C THR A 180 42.35 24.58 -10.34
N VAL A 181 42.73 23.68 -9.44
CA VAL A 181 43.89 22.80 -9.61
C VAL A 181 43.46 21.35 -9.45
N GLY A 182 43.91 20.48 -10.36
CA GLY A 182 43.73 19.04 -10.22
C GLY A 182 44.79 18.46 -9.30
N LEU A 183 44.37 17.81 -8.21
CA LEU A 183 45.27 17.20 -7.22
C LEU A 183 45.19 15.68 -7.36
N ILE A 184 46.18 15.10 -8.06
CA ILE A 184 46.20 13.69 -8.44
C ILE A 184 46.88 12.87 -7.34
N THR A 185 46.10 12.09 -6.59
CA THR A 185 46.59 11.24 -5.52
C THR A 185 46.90 9.83 -6.01
N HIS A 186 47.61 9.03 -5.19
CA HIS A 186 48.00 7.65 -5.52
C HIS A 186 48.82 7.55 -6.82
N SER A 187 49.56 8.60 -7.16
CA SER A 187 50.40 8.62 -8.36
C SER A 187 51.73 7.92 -8.14
N ASP A 188 52.20 7.21 -9.16
CA ASP A 188 53.54 6.62 -9.27
C ASP A 188 54.53 7.53 -10.04
N GLY A 189 54.13 8.76 -10.35
CA GLY A 189 54.96 9.72 -11.09
C GLY A 189 54.93 9.59 -12.62
N THR A 190 54.27 8.56 -13.18
CA THR A 190 54.18 8.36 -14.65
C THR A 190 53.10 9.20 -15.34
N TYR A 191 52.38 10.00 -14.55
CA TYR A 191 51.16 10.69 -14.96
C TYR A 191 51.46 11.94 -15.80
N SER A 192 51.10 11.93 -17.09
CA SER A 192 51.17 13.11 -17.98
C SER A 192 49.79 13.45 -18.55
N LEU A 193 49.35 14.69 -18.37
CA LEU A 193 48.20 15.24 -19.08
C LEU A 193 48.66 16.34 -20.05
N GLY A 194 48.08 16.36 -21.25
CA GLY A 194 48.28 17.43 -22.23
C GLY A 194 47.73 18.80 -21.78
N ARG A 195 47.69 19.78 -22.68
CA ARG A 195 47.23 21.17 -22.37
C ARG A 195 45.87 21.17 -21.64
N GLY A 196 45.84 21.73 -20.44
CA GLY A 196 44.69 21.81 -19.53
C GLY A 196 45.02 22.57 -18.23
N PRO A 197 44.15 22.55 -17.20
CA PRO A 197 44.41 23.18 -15.90
C PRO A 197 45.66 22.60 -15.20
N LEU A 198 46.24 23.32 -14.23
CA LEU A 198 47.40 22.84 -13.48
C LEU A 198 47.07 21.53 -12.75
N TYR A 199 47.86 20.47 -12.99
CA TYR A 199 47.75 19.19 -12.29
C TYR A 199 48.98 18.96 -11.42
N LEU A 200 48.76 18.70 -10.14
CA LEU A 200 49.80 18.40 -9.17
C LEU A 200 49.64 16.97 -8.67
N THR A 201 50.74 16.23 -8.61
CA THR A 201 50.75 14.81 -8.24
C THR A 201 51.18 14.61 -6.80
N PHE A 202 50.54 13.66 -6.13
CA PHE A 202 50.78 13.27 -4.75
C PHE A 202 50.74 11.74 -4.65
N ASN A 203 51.62 11.17 -3.83
CA ASN A 203 51.57 9.76 -3.48
C ASN A 203 51.11 9.62 -2.02
N ASN A 204 50.06 8.84 -1.78
CA ASN A 204 49.39 8.79 -0.48
C ASN A 204 50.00 7.78 0.51
N ARG A 205 51.11 7.12 0.17
CA ARG A 205 51.71 6.04 0.98
C ARG A 205 52.61 6.51 2.12
N GLN A 206 52.67 7.81 2.38
CA GLN A 206 53.70 8.41 3.23
C GLN A 206 53.62 8.00 4.70
N THR A 207 52.44 7.55 5.17
CA THR A 207 52.20 7.06 6.54
C THR A 207 52.47 5.57 6.74
N GLU A 208 52.89 4.86 5.69
CA GLU A 208 53.28 3.45 5.79
C GLU A 208 54.57 3.29 6.61
N ALA A 209 54.68 2.17 7.34
CA ALA A 209 55.86 1.87 8.13
C ALA A 209 57.06 1.57 7.22
N ARG A 210 58.16 2.28 7.42
CA ARG A 210 59.40 2.10 6.67
C ARG A 210 60.09 0.82 7.13
N THR A 211 60.00 -0.22 6.31
CA THR A 211 60.74 -1.48 6.46
C THR A 211 61.91 -1.50 5.47
N LYS A 212 62.83 -2.48 5.61
CA LYS A 212 63.94 -2.65 4.66
C LYS A 212 63.46 -2.84 3.22
N GLU A 213 62.28 -3.44 3.03
CA GLU A 213 61.68 -3.73 1.72
C GLU A 213 60.92 -2.54 1.13
N THR A 214 60.39 -1.65 1.96
CA THR A 214 59.49 -0.56 1.53
C THR A 214 60.15 0.82 1.54
N SER A 215 61.30 0.99 2.21
CA SER A 215 61.91 2.30 2.43
C SER A 215 62.23 3.06 1.14
N SER A 216 62.74 2.38 0.11
CA SER A 216 63.10 3.01 -1.18
C SER A 216 61.86 3.55 -1.91
N ASP A 217 60.82 2.72 -2.02
CA ASP A 217 59.56 3.10 -2.68
C ASP A 217 58.84 4.23 -1.94
N LEU A 218 58.89 4.22 -0.60
CA LEU A 218 58.28 5.23 0.25
C LEU A 218 59.04 6.56 0.23
N GLU A 219 60.36 6.54 0.04
CA GLU A 219 61.19 7.74 -0.16
C GLU A 219 60.85 8.42 -1.49
N GLU A 220 60.69 7.64 -2.56
CA GLU A 220 60.26 8.17 -3.85
C GLU A 220 58.82 8.73 -3.78
N ALA A 221 57.92 8.03 -3.09
CA ALA A 221 56.57 8.50 -2.81
C ALA A 221 56.56 9.84 -2.04
N TRP A 222 57.42 9.98 -1.03
CA TRP A 222 57.58 11.23 -0.28
C TRP A 222 58.10 12.35 -1.19
N ARG A 223 59.17 12.11 -1.96
CA ARG A 223 59.75 13.10 -2.86
C ARG A 223 58.73 13.62 -3.88
N LEU A 224 57.89 12.73 -4.42
CA LEU A 224 56.81 13.11 -5.33
C LEU A 224 55.81 14.05 -4.62
N ALA A 225 55.38 13.69 -3.41
CA ALA A 225 54.45 14.50 -2.64
C ALA A 225 55.05 15.85 -2.20
N GLU A 226 56.31 15.89 -1.79
CA GLU A 226 57.02 17.10 -1.40
C GLU A 226 57.14 18.08 -2.59
N ASN A 227 57.49 17.59 -3.77
CA ASN A 227 57.50 18.40 -4.99
C ASN A 227 56.10 18.94 -5.32
N GLY A 228 55.07 18.09 -5.23
CA GLY A 228 53.67 18.50 -5.43
C GLY A 228 53.22 19.58 -4.45
N MET A 229 53.58 19.46 -3.16
CA MET A 229 53.25 20.44 -2.12
C MET A 229 54.01 21.76 -2.30
N SER A 230 55.27 21.71 -2.72
CA SER A 230 56.07 22.89 -3.05
C SER A 230 55.43 23.67 -4.21
N GLN A 231 55.11 22.98 -5.31
CA GLN A 231 54.43 23.60 -6.46
C GLN A 231 53.05 24.17 -6.09
N PHE A 232 52.31 23.46 -5.23
CA PHE A 232 51.01 23.95 -4.75
C PHE A 232 51.16 25.21 -3.88
N SER A 233 52.17 25.24 -3.01
CA SER A 233 52.50 26.42 -2.20
C SER A 233 52.84 27.63 -3.07
N ASP A 234 53.71 27.45 -4.08
CA ASP A 234 54.08 28.51 -5.02
C ASP A 234 52.88 29.04 -5.81
N PHE A 235 51.96 28.14 -6.18
CA PHE A 235 50.70 28.51 -6.81
C PHE A 235 49.84 29.39 -5.87
N LEU A 236 49.64 28.95 -4.62
CA LEU A 236 48.84 29.69 -3.63
C LEU A 236 49.40 31.08 -3.29
N GLN A 237 50.72 31.27 -3.38
CA GLN A 237 51.36 32.59 -3.20
C GLN A 237 51.02 33.56 -4.32
N LYS A 238 50.89 33.07 -5.56
CA LYS A 238 50.69 33.89 -6.76
C LYS A 238 49.23 34.26 -7.02
N ILE A 239 48.29 33.47 -6.51
CA ILE A 239 46.85 33.69 -6.75
C ILE A 239 46.23 34.67 -5.74
N SER A 240 45.32 35.51 -6.24
CA SER A 240 44.43 36.33 -5.42
C SER A 240 43.19 35.54 -5.01
N ALA A 241 42.61 35.94 -3.87
CA ALA A 241 41.36 35.37 -3.40
C ALA A 241 40.21 35.83 -4.29
N GLU A 242 39.25 34.93 -4.53
CA GLU A 242 38.00 35.27 -5.19
C GLU A 242 36.89 35.37 -4.15
N GLN A 243 36.08 36.43 -4.26
CA GLN A 243 34.91 36.67 -3.42
C GLN A 243 33.66 36.08 -4.07
N LEU A 244 32.64 35.80 -3.25
CA LEU A 244 31.34 35.32 -3.73
C LEU A 244 30.68 36.38 -4.64
N GLN A 245 30.49 36.06 -5.92
CA GLN A 245 29.86 36.96 -6.91
C GLN A 245 28.33 36.85 -6.90
N VAL A 246 27.68 37.37 -5.86
CA VAL A 246 26.21 37.39 -5.80
C VAL A 246 25.69 38.82 -5.87
N ASN A 247 24.91 39.15 -6.91
CA ASN A 247 24.35 40.49 -7.12
C ASN A 247 23.29 40.86 -6.07
N VAL A 248 22.71 39.85 -5.41
CA VAL A 248 21.67 39.97 -4.38
C VAL A 248 22.18 39.36 -3.08
N THR A 249 21.94 40.00 -1.94
CA THR A 249 22.33 39.39 -0.65
C THR A 249 21.59 38.06 -0.44
N PHE A 250 22.28 37.03 0.07
CA PHE A 250 21.67 35.71 0.34
C PHE A 250 20.38 35.82 1.15
N ASP A 251 20.33 36.72 2.14
CA ASP A 251 19.14 36.96 2.96
C ASP A 251 17.95 37.52 2.18
N SER A 252 18.20 38.33 1.15
CA SER A 252 17.15 38.81 0.25
C SER A 252 16.62 37.68 -0.64
N PHE A 253 17.51 36.80 -1.12
CA PHE A 253 17.12 35.63 -1.90
C PHE A 253 16.27 34.65 -1.07
N ILE A 254 16.75 34.27 0.13
CA ILE A 254 16.05 33.37 1.07
C ILE A 254 14.66 33.93 1.44
N ARG A 255 14.55 35.25 1.65
CA ARG A 255 13.24 35.87 1.91
C ARG A 255 12.27 35.73 0.74
N SER A 256 12.76 35.88 -0.49
CA SER A 256 11.95 35.70 -1.69
C SER A 256 11.52 34.25 -1.88
N THR A 257 12.44 33.28 -1.74
CA THR A 257 12.12 31.84 -1.86
C THR A 257 11.10 31.40 -0.80
N ALA A 258 11.31 31.80 0.47
CA ALA A 258 10.41 31.50 1.58
C ALA A 258 9.02 32.14 1.38
N SER A 259 8.98 33.37 0.85
CA SER A 259 7.73 34.05 0.52
C SER A 259 6.96 33.32 -0.59
N ILE A 260 7.63 32.87 -1.64
CA ILE A 260 7.01 32.09 -2.72
C ILE A 260 6.44 30.78 -2.17
N HIS A 261 7.21 30.01 -1.40
CA HIS A 261 6.75 28.76 -0.77
C HIS A 261 5.51 28.98 0.11
N ASN A 262 5.53 30.01 0.97
CA ASN A 262 4.39 30.36 1.81
C ASN A 262 3.14 30.74 0.99
N MET A 263 3.32 31.55 -0.06
CA MET A 263 2.22 31.93 -0.95
C MET A 263 1.63 30.72 -1.68
N GLN A 264 2.45 29.76 -2.14
CA GLN A 264 1.95 28.52 -2.73
C GLN A 264 1.08 27.71 -1.75
N GLU A 265 1.46 27.62 -0.48
CA GLU A 265 0.63 26.98 0.57
C GLU A 265 -0.69 27.74 0.82
N ARG A 266 -0.66 29.08 0.79
CA ARG A 266 -1.86 29.91 0.90
C ARG A 266 -2.81 29.74 -0.30
N ILE A 267 -2.26 29.61 -1.52
CA ILE A 267 -3.03 29.29 -2.72
C ILE A 267 -3.70 27.92 -2.54
N ARG A 268 -2.97 26.89 -2.08
CA ARG A 268 -3.54 25.55 -1.80
C ARG A 268 -4.67 25.60 -0.77
N LEU A 269 -4.47 26.31 0.34
CA LEU A 269 -5.50 26.52 1.36
C LEU A 269 -6.75 27.20 0.78
N THR A 270 -6.55 28.22 -0.08
CA THR A 270 -7.62 28.94 -0.75
C THR A 270 -8.42 28.04 -1.68
N GLU A 271 -7.75 27.19 -2.47
CA GLU A 271 -8.41 26.21 -3.35
C GLU A 271 -9.23 25.17 -2.58
N LEU A 272 -8.72 24.69 -1.44
CA LEU A 272 -9.45 23.76 -0.58
C LEU A 272 -10.69 24.42 0.04
N LYS A 273 -10.58 25.67 0.50
CA LYS A 273 -11.73 26.46 0.97
C LYS A 273 -12.77 26.67 -0.14
N GLN A 274 -12.33 26.93 -1.37
CA GLN A 274 -13.23 27.02 -2.52
C GLN A 274 -13.95 25.70 -2.79
N LYS A 275 -13.25 24.56 -2.68
CA LYS A 275 -13.84 23.22 -2.83
C LYS A 275 -14.90 22.96 -1.75
N GLU A 276 -14.62 23.27 -0.50
CA GLU A 276 -15.57 23.16 0.63
C GLU A 276 -16.85 23.96 0.33
N ILE A 277 -16.71 25.24 -0.08
CA ILE A 277 -17.86 26.10 -0.38
C ILE A 277 -18.66 25.58 -1.59
N LYS A 278 -17.99 25.08 -2.64
CA LYS A 278 -18.67 24.49 -3.81
C LYS A 278 -19.48 23.25 -3.44
N GLN A 279 -18.95 22.36 -2.60
CA GLN A 279 -19.69 21.19 -2.08
C GLN A 279 -20.95 21.63 -1.31
N ILE A 280 -20.84 22.67 -0.49
CA ILE A 280 -21.98 23.25 0.24
C ILE A 280 -23.01 23.80 -0.77
N GLN A 281 -22.58 24.57 -1.78
CA GLN A 281 -23.48 25.12 -2.80
C GLN A 281 -24.20 24.01 -3.60
N GLU A 282 -23.53 22.93 -3.95
CA GLU A 282 -24.10 21.76 -4.63
C GLU A 282 -25.12 21.02 -3.76
N ALA A 283 -24.78 20.78 -2.48
CA ALA A 283 -25.70 20.16 -1.54
C ALA A 283 -26.97 21.02 -1.34
N LEU A 284 -26.82 22.35 -1.24
CA LEU A 284 -27.95 23.28 -1.17
C LEU A 284 -28.82 23.27 -2.43
N LYS A 285 -28.26 22.94 -3.61
CA LYS A 285 -29.03 22.75 -4.84
C LYS A 285 -29.77 21.41 -4.84
N LYS A 286 -29.10 20.32 -4.45
CA LYS A 286 -29.64 18.96 -4.44
C LYS A 286 -30.82 18.80 -3.46
N HIS A 287 -30.69 19.34 -2.26
CA HIS A 287 -31.70 19.20 -1.20
C HIS A 287 -32.77 20.31 -1.23
N LYS A 288 -33.02 20.95 -2.39
CA LYS A 288 -33.94 22.10 -2.52
C LYS A 288 -35.37 21.79 -2.01
N GLN A 289 -35.88 20.57 -2.23
CA GLN A 289 -37.21 20.14 -1.78
C GLN A 289 -37.26 19.80 -0.29
N GLU A 290 -36.25 19.11 0.24
CA GLU A 290 -36.14 18.79 1.68
C GLU A 290 -35.99 20.06 2.53
N ILE A 291 -35.30 21.08 2.00
CA ILE A 291 -35.21 22.38 2.63
C ILE A 291 -36.56 23.10 2.68
N LYS A 292 -37.41 22.97 1.64
CA LYS A 292 -38.78 23.52 1.66
C LYS A 292 -39.65 22.85 2.73
N MET A 293 -39.41 21.58 3.01
CA MET A 293 -40.15 20.79 4.00
C MET A 293 -39.60 20.92 5.44
N ASN A 294 -38.64 21.82 5.70
CA ASN A 294 -38.00 21.99 7.02
C ASN A 294 -37.46 20.69 7.65
N LYS A 295 -37.10 19.68 6.84
CA LYS A 295 -36.47 18.46 7.33
C LYS A 295 -35.01 18.76 7.73
N LYS A 296 -34.57 18.23 8.88
CA LYS A 296 -33.15 18.22 9.25
C LYS A 296 -32.41 17.33 8.25
N PHE A 297 -31.47 17.91 7.51
CA PHE A 297 -30.57 17.17 6.62
C PHE A 297 -29.12 17.50 6.95
N THR A 298 -28.26 16.48 6.85
CA THR A 298 -26.82 16.58 7.05
C THR A 298 -26.12 16.52 5.70
N ILE A 299 -25.06 17.31 5.57
CA ILE A 299 -24.23 17.37 4.37
C ILE A 299 -22.84 16.88 4.75
N GLU A 300 -22.31 15.92 3.99
CA GLU A 300 -20.91 15.54 4.10
C GLU A 300 -20.05 16.57 3.34
N VAL A 301 -19.14 17.24 4.04
CA VAL A 301 -18.19 18.18 3.43
C VAL A 301 -16.76 17.82 3.82
N GLU A 302 -15.83 18.13 2.93
CA GLU A 302 -14.40 18.07 3.24
C GLU A 302 -13.98 19.36 3.97
N GLU A 303 -13.98 19.32 5.30
CA GLU A 303 -13.51 20.42 6.12
C GLU A 303 -11.98 20.52 6.07
N VAL A 304 -11.48 21.73 5.85
CA VAL A 304 -10.06 22.06 5.83
C VAL A 304 -9.58 22.42 7.23
N TYR A 305 -8.47 21.82 7.66
CA TYR A 305 -7.82 22.13 8.93
C TYR A 305 -6.29 22.06 8.80
N LYS A 306 -5.58 22.75 9.69
CA LYS A 306 -4.11 22.66 9.78
C LYS A 306 -3.73 21.69 10.90
N VAL A 307 -2.71 20.88 10.65
CA VAL A 307 -2.11 20.00 11.64
C VAL A 307 -0.62 20.26 11.70
N LYS A 308 -0.02 20.06 12.88
CA LYS A 308 1.43 20.08 13.05
C LYS A 308 1.97 18.71 12.67
N GLU A 309 2.75 18.63 11.61
CA GLU A 309 3.46 17.41 11.23
C GLU A 309 4.92 17.51 11.65
N PRO A 310 5.48 16.48 12.32
CA PRO A 310 6.89 16.45 12.64
C PRO A 310 7.72 16.50 11.36
N LEU A 311 8.84 17.18 11.43
CA LEU A 311 9.84 17.18 10.37
C LEU A 311 10.64 15.88 10.49
N ASP A 312 10.71 15.14 9.38
CA ASP A 312 11.42 13.86 9.35
C ASP A 312 12.94 14.13 9.33
N GLY A 313 13.57 13.94 10.49
CA GLY A 313 14.74 14.72 10.90
C GLY A 313 16.06 13.97 10.97
N GLU A 314 16.36 13.04 10.05
CA GLU A 314 17.72 12.46 10.00
C GLU A 314 18.78 13.51 9.58
N LYS A 315 18.40 14.56 8.84
CA LYS A 315 19.33 15.52 8.21
C LYS A 315 19.10 16.97 8.67
N ALA A 316 20.20 17.69 8.97
CA ALA A 316 20.21 18.97 9.68
C ALA A 316 19.33 20.10 9.08
N PHE A 317 19.15 20.13 7.76
CA PHE A 317 18.40 21.20 7.08
C PHE A 317 16.88 21.04 7.06
N PHE A 318 16.35 19.86 7.42
CA PHE A 318 14.93 19.67 7.72
C PHE A 318 14.64 19.63 9.22
N LYS A 319 15.64 19.75 10.11
CA LYS A 319 15.43 19.60 11.57
C LYS A 319 14.61 20.74 12.20
N ALA A 320 14.48 21.87 11.52
CA ALA A 320 13.78 23.02 12.06
C ALA A 320 13.02 23.81 10.98
N ALA A 321 11.88 24.36 11.39
CA ALA A 321 11.11 25.35 10.67
C ALA A 321 10.88 26.56 11.59
N VAL A 322 10.89 27.77 11.02
CA VAL A 322 10.37 28.96 11.71
C VAL A 322 8.91 29.11 11.34
N CYS A 323 8.03 29.00 12.32
CA CYS A 323 6.59 28.96 12.16
C CYS A 323 5.93 30.11 12.91
N CYS A 324 4.96 30.78 12.27
CA CYS A 324 4.11 31.76 12.95
C CYS A 324 2.99 31.04 13.69
N THR A 325 2.85 31.31 14.99
CA THR A 325 1.80 30.72 15.83
C THR A 325 0.45 31.42 15.69
N VAL A 326 0.45 32.66 15.20
CA VAL A 326 -0.77 33.46 14.99
C VAL A 326 -1.40 33.14 13.62
N CYS A 327 -0.61 33.20 12.55
CA CYS A 327 -1.10 32.89 11.19
C CYS A 327 -1.17 31.37 10.91
N GLU A 328 -0.57 30.55 11.77
CA GLU A 328 -0.35 29.10 11.56
C GLU A 328 0.38 28.82 10.23
N GLU A 329 1.43 29.56 9.94
CA GLU A 329 2.13 29.56 8.66
C GLU A 329 3.60 29.16 8.83
N ASN A 330 4.12 28.37 7.89
CA ASN A 330 5.54 28.06 7.81
C ASN A 330 6.24 29.26 7.16
N CYS A 331 7.00 30.00 7.94
CA CYS A 331 7.62 31.27 7.52
C CYS A 331 9.00 31.05 6.93
N HIS A 332 9.74 30.06 7.42
CA HIS A 332 11.00 29.62 6.81
C HIS A 332 11.11 28.09 6.87
N TYR A 333 10.72 27.44 5.77
CA TYR A 333 10.88 26.00 5.55
C TYR A 333 10.65 25.67 4.05
N PRO A 334 11.46 24.77 3.45
CA PRO A 334 12.70 24.19 4.01
C PRO A 334 13.83 25.24 4.08
N GLY A 335 14.96 24.91 4.72
CA GLY A 335 16.18 25.74 4.66
C GLY A 335 16.51 26.65 5.86
N CYS A 336 15.78 26.56 6.98
CA CYS A 336 16.16 27.27 8.21
C CYS A 336 17.31 26.55 8.97
N THR A 337 18.51 26.58 8.40
CA THR A 337 19.67 25.78 8.82
C THR A 337 20.47 26.41 9.96
N ILE A 338 20.78 27.71 9.88
CA ILE A 338 21.75 28.38 10.77
C ILE A 338 21.08 29.06 11.95
N ALA A 339 19.91 29.68 11.75
CA ALA A 339 19.29 30.56 12.75
C ALA A 339 19.01 29.81 14.07
N PRO A 340 19.67 30.14 15.20
CA PRO A 340 19.46 29.42 16.45
C PRO A 340 18.07 29.66 17.04
N ASN A 341 17.49 30.83 16.78
CA ASN A 341 16.17 31.26 17.23
C ASN A 341 15.48 32.10 16.13
N PRO A 342 14.17 32.42 16.26
CA PRO A 342 13.45 33.18 15.24
C PRO A 342 14.01 34.58 14.98
N GLU A 343 14.58 35.27 15.98
CA GLU A 343 15.17 36.62 15.84
C GLU A 343 16.35 36.65 14.88
N LYS A 344 17.13 35.58 14.87
CA LYS A 344 18.28 35.41 13.99
C LYS A 344 17.92 34.76 12.65
N CYS A 345 16.62 34.60 12.35
CA CYS A 345 16.18 34.07 11.08
C CYS A 345 16.07 35.18 10.02
N GLU A 346 16.52 34.87 8.81
CA GLU A 346 16.63 35.74 7.64
C GLU A 346 15.28 36.31 7.20
N VAL A 347 14.20 35.61 7.51
CA VAL A 347 12.84 36.05 7.22
C VAL A 347 12.34 37.12 8.20
N MET A 348 13.11 37.44 9.23
CA MET A 348 12.83 38.55 10.15
C MET A 348 13.60 39.79 9.71
N LYS A 349 12.88 40.91 9.56
CA LYS A 349 13.45 42.23 9.30
C LYS A 349 12.85 43.23 10.27
N SER A 350 13.68 43.99 10.97
CA SER A 350 13.24 45.03 11.92
C SER A 350 12.20 44.51 12.92
N ASN A 351 12.46 43.34 13.52
CA ASN A 351 11.59 42.67 14.50
C ASN A 351 10.22 42.17 13.96
N SER A 352 10.04 42.14 12.64
CA SER A 352 8.81 41.71 11.95
C SER A 352 9.10 40.62 10.92
N CYS A 353 8.17 39.68 10.73
CA CYS A 353 8.30 38.64 9.71
C CYS A 353 7.94 39.18 8.33
N THR A 354 8.83 38.97 7.34
CA THR A 354 8.59 39.37 5.96
C THR A 354 7.77 38.37 5.16
N VAL A 355 7.53 37.16 5.70
CA VAL A 355 6.89 36.05 4.97
C VAL A 355 5.42 35.89 5.32
N CYS A 356 5.06 35.81 6.61
CA CYS A 356 3.68 35.51 7.00
C CYS A 356 2.67 36.56 6.55
N SER A 357 1.41 36.14 6.46
CA SER A 357 0.30 36.94 5.94
C SER A 357 0.07 38.25 6.70
N GLU A 358 0.23 38.25 8.02
CA GLU A 358 -0.01 39.42 8.88
C GLU A 358 1.26 40.20 9.24
N LYS A 359 2.43 39.82 8.70
CA LYS A 359 3.74 40.42 9.04
C LYS A 359 3.98 40.49 10.55
N CYS A 360 3.58 39.43 11.25
CA CYS A 360 3.62 39.33 12.71
C CYS A 360 5.02 39.64 13.28
N SER A 361 5.03 40.20 14.50
CA SER A 361 6.26 40.36 15.29
C SER A 361 6.99 39.03 15.47
N VAL A 362 8.32 39.07 15.58
CA VAL A 362 9.15 37.89 15.86
C VAL A 362 8.70 37.12 17.10
N SER A 363 8.15 37.82 18.11
CA SER A 363 7.63 37.23 19.35
C SER A 363 6.49 36.20 19.14
N LYS A 364 5.85 36.22 17.96
CA LYS A 364 4.80 35.27 17.57
C LYS A 364 5.32 34.07 16.79
N HIS A 365 6.63 33.97 16.61
CA HIS A 365 7.27 32.91 15.86
C HIS A 365 8.03 31.97 16.77
N VAL A 366 8.05 30.70 16.38
CA VAL A 366 8.76 29.64 17.09
C VAL A 366 9.64 28.90 16.09
N ARG A 367 10.84 28.50 16.55
CA ARG A 367 11.69 27.56 15.82
C ARG A 367 11.41 26.17 16.37
N VAL A 368 10.92 25.28 15.52
CA VAL A 368 10.36 23.99 15.93
C VAL A 368 10.71 22.90 14.94
N ASP A 369 10.67 21.65 15.40
CA ASP A 369 10.90 20.42 14.62
C ASP A 369 9.62 19.91 13.95
N TRP A 370 8.63 20.77 13.74
CA TRP A 370 7.37 20.45 13.05
C TRP A 370 6.95 21.61 12.12
N LYS A 371 6.09 21.32 11.15
CA LYS A 371 5.49 22.32 10.26
C LYS A 371 3.97 22.23 10.24
N TYR A 372 3.30 23.33 9.90
CA TYR A 372 1.87 23.32 9.60
C TYR A 372 1.62 22.69 8.24
N VAL A 373 0.71 21.73 8.19
CA VAL A 373 0.25 21.10 6.95
C VAL A 373 -1.26 21.19 6.87
N THR A 374 -1.74 21.64 5.71
CA THR A 374 -3.18 21.72 5.44
C THR A 374 -3.70 20.35 5.04
N LYS A 375 -4.69 19.83 5.77
CA LYS A 375 -5.37 18.56 5.50
C LYS A 375 -6.88 18.79 5.35
N THR A 376 -7.55 17.79 4.79
CA THR A 376 -9.01 17.73 4.76
C THR A 376 -9.52 16.49 5.49
N ARG A 377 -10.67 16.62 6.14
CA ARG A 377 -11.40 15.51 6.76
C ARG A 377 -12.86 15.58 6.34
N LYS A 378 -13.48 14.41 6.18
CA LYS A 378 -14.92 14.30 5.92
C LYS A 378 -15.68 14.54 7.22
N VAL A 379 -16.55 15.54 7.24
CA VAL A 379 -17.41 15.84 8.39
C VAL A 379 -18.86 15.93 7.92
N GLN A 380 -19.78 15.43 8.74
CA GLN A 380 -21.21 15.64 8.57
C GLN A 380 -21.57 16.95 9.26
N ILE A 381 -22.00 17.95 8.50
CA ILE A 381 -22.46 19.22 9.04
C ILE A 381 -23.93 19.43 8.72
N THR A 382 -24.67 19.97 9.68
CA THR A 382 -26.06 20.39 9.50
C THR A 382 -26.13 21.73 8.78
N LYS A 383 -27.29 22.04 8.21
CA LYS A 383 -27.60 23.37 7.64
C LYS A 383 -27.29 24.51 8.64
N GLU A 384 -27.52 24.28 9.93
CA GLU A 384 -27.43 25.29 10.97
C GLU A 384 -25.98 25.53 11.41
N GLU A 385 -25.18 24.47 11.50
CA GLU A 385 -23.72 24.58 11.68
C GLU A 385 -23.05 25.26 10.49
N CYS A 386 -23.51 24.95 9.28
CA CYS A 386 -23.03 25.56 8.04
C CYS A 386 -23.35 27.06 7.98
N LYS A 387 -24.58 27.46 8.36
CA LYS A 387 -24.93 28.87 8.52
C LYS A 387 -24.08 29.53 9.61
N LYS A 388 -23.86 28.89 10.76
CA LYS A 388 -23.05 29.46 11.85
C LYS A 388 -21.60 29.73 11.40
N LYS A 389 -21.03 28.86 10.56
CA LYS A 389 -19.67 28.99 10.03
C LYS A 389 -19.51 30.17 9.06
N TYR A 390 -20.54 30.50 8.26
CA TYR A 390 -20.44 31.47 7.17
C TYR A 390 -21.34 32.72 7.29
N LEU A 391 -22.27 32.75 8.25
CA LEU A 391 -23.18 33.86 8.57
C LEU A 391 -23.13 34.12 10.08
N LYS A 392 -22.20 34.96 10.54
CA LYS A 392 -22.35 35.55 11.87
C LYS A 392 -23.59 36.47 11.83
N HIS A 393 -24.61 36.13 12.63
CA HIS A 393 -25.84 36.91 12.90
C HIS A 393 -26.83 37.13 11.73
N ILE A 394 -27.71 36.17 11.42
CA ILE A 394 -28.99 36.47 10.73
C ILE A 394 -30.12 35.55 11.23
N THR A 395 -31.26 36.14 11.61
CA THR A 395 -32.41 35.47 12.27
C THR A 395 -33.72 35.35 11.47
N ASP A 396 -33.82 35.57 10.14
CA ASP A 396 -35.15 35.42 9.47
C ASP A 396 -35.22 34.83 8.03
N THR A 397 -36.40 34.32 7.63
CA THR A 397 -36.68 33.42 6.48
C THR A 397 -36.34 33.94 5.07
N LYS A 398 -36.07 35.24 4.90
CA LYS A 398 -35.34 35.82 3.73
C LYS A 398 -33.89 35.28 3.59
N LYS A 399 -33.46 34.39 4.50
CA LYS A 399 -32.14 33.75 4.71
C LYS A 399 -31.52 32.96 3.54
N GLN A 400 -32.29 32.33 2.64
CA GLN A 400 -31.70 31.36 1.70
C GLN A 400 -30.97 31.98 0.52
N GLU A 401 -31.55 33.00 -0.12
CA GLU A 401 -30.90 33.74 -1.20
C GLU A 401 -29.70 34.51 -0.66
N LYS A 402 -29.86 35.19 0.48
CA LYS A 402 -28.79 35.90 1.17
C LYS A 402 -27.62 34.97 1.56
N PHE A 403 -27.88 33.72 1.95
CA PHE A 403 -26.83 32.73 2.22
C PHE A 403 -26.08 32.30 0.95
N LYS A 404 -26.82 31.99 -0.14
CA LYS A 404 -26.19 31.63 -1.43
C LYS A 404 -25.35 32.78 -1.98
N GLU A 405 -25.87 34.01 -1.89
CA GLU A 405 -25.16 35.23 -2.27
C GLU A 405 -23.90 35.44 -1.40
N THR A 406 -23.98 35.18 -0.10
CA THR A 406 -22.82 35.25 0.81
C THR A 406 -21.74 34.23 0.43
N LEU A 407 -22.13 32.99 0.13
CA LEU A 407 -21.17 31.96 -0.34
C LEU A 407 -20.56 32.33 -1.70
N ALA A 408 -21.35 32.91 -2.61
CA ALA A 408 -20.86 33.38 -3.91
C ALA A 408 -19.87 34.54 -3.75
N LYS A 409 -20.19 35.56 -2.94
CA LYS A 409 -19.28 36.67 -2.58
C LYS A 409 -17.99 36.14 -1.94
N LYS A 410 -18.08 35.09 -1.11
CA LYS A 410 -16.91 34.47 -0.49
C LYS A 410 -16.03 33.76 -1.52
N ILE A 411 -16.60 33.03 -2.48
CA ILE A 411 -15.84 32.45 -3.60
C ILE A 411 -15.15 33.54 -4.42
N GLU A 412 -15.85 34.64 -4.72
CA GLU A 412 -15.29 35.77 -5.47
C GLU A 412 -14.10 36.40 -4.72
N SER A 413 -14.25 36.64 -3.42
CA SER A 413 -13.17 37.12 -2.56
C SER A 413 -11.97 36.16 -2.55
N LEU A 414 -12.21 34.85 -2.45
CA LEU A 414 -11.14 33.84 -2.51
C LEU A 414 -10.47 33.78 -3.89
N ASN A 415 -11.22 34.01 -4.99
CA ASN A 415 -10.65 34.09 -6.34
C ASN A 415 -9.73 35.31 -6.49
N LYS A 416 -10.14 36.48 -5.98
CA LYS A 416 -9.31 37.69 -5.97
C LYS A 416 -8.03 37.49 -5.14
N GLU A 417 -8.15 36.88 -3.96
CA GLU A 417 -7.01 36.54 -3.11
C GLU A 417 -6.06 35.57 -3.84
N LYS A 418 -6.59 34.52 -4.46
CA LYS A 418 -5.82 33.54 -5.22
C LYS A 418 -5.03 34.20 -6.36
N GLY A 419 -5.67 35.06 -7.16
CA GLY A 419 -5.01 35.77 -8.27
C GLY A 419 -3.86 36.65 -7.76
N CYS A 420 -4.12 37.45 -6.73
CA CYS A 420 -3.11 38.32 -6.12
C CYS A 420 -1.90 37.53 -5.56
N LEU A 421 -2.12 36.34 -4.99
CA LEU A 421 -1.03 35.48 -4.52
C LEU A 421 -0.22 34.89 -5.67
N ILE A 422 -0.86 34.51 -6.78
CA ILE A 422 -0.17 33.99 -7.97
C ILE A 422 0.72 35.09 -8.58
N ASP A 423 0.18 36.29 -8.78
CA ASP A 423 0.92 37.41 -9.38
C ASP A 423 2.12 37.82 -8.50
N LYS A 424 1.93 37.95 -7.18
CA LYS A 424 3.04 38.23 -6.26
C LYS A 424 4.12 37.15 -6.27
N SER A 425 3.70 35.88 -6.39
CA SER A 425 4.64 34.75 -6.45
C SER A 425 5.46 34.80 -7.74
N TYR A 426 4.81 35.14 -8.85
CA TYR A 426 5.46 35.33 -10.15
C TYR A 426 6.47 36.50 -10.11
N ASP A 427 6.05 37.66 -9.62
CA ASP A 427 6.89 38.86 -9.55
C ASP A 427 8.15 38.66 -8.70
N LEU A 428 8.05 37.83 -7.64
CA LEU A 428 9.21 37.42 -6.85
C LEU A 428 10.09 36.44 -7.62
N ALA A 429 9.50 35.45 -8.30
CA ALA A 429 10.25 34.42 -9.03
C ALA A 429 11.12 35.01 -10.14
N VAL A 430 10.61 35.97 -10.91
CA VAL A 430 11.37 36.60 -12.02
C VAL A 430 12.48 37.54 -11.55
N LYS A 431 12.48 37.93 -10.27
CA LYS A 431 13.52 38.78 -9.65
C LYS A 431 14.60 37.96 -8.94
N LEU A 432 14.50 36.64 -8.95
CA LEU A 432 15.51 35.77 -8.34
C LEU A 432 16.80 35.82 -9.15
N ASP A 433 17.92 35.80 -8.44
CA ASP A 433 19.25 35.77 -9.05
C ASP A 433 19.50 34.42 -9.74
N PRO A 434 19.75 34.39 -11.07
CA PRO A 434 20.01 33.15 -11.82
C PRO A 434 21.23 32.36 -11.34
N THR A 435 22.24 33.01 -10.78
CA THR A 435 23.45 32.36 -10.28
C THR A 435 23.12 31.51 -9.05
N LEU A 436 22.28 32.03 -8.16
CA LEU A 436 21.82 31.30 -6.96
C LEU A 436 20.85 30.17 -7.30
N LEU A 437 20.06 30.29 -8.37
CA LEU A 437 19.14 29.22 -8.82
C LEU A 437 19.87 27.97 -9.31
N LYS A 438 21.10 28.12 -9.82
CA LYS A 438 21.97 27.00 -10.22
C LYS A 438 22.64 26.31 -9.03
N VAL A 439 22.70 26.97 -7.86
CA VAL A 439 23.24 26.35 -6.66
C VAL A 439 22.34 25.20 -6.27
N ASN A 440 22.88 23.98 -6.34
CA ASN A 440 22.15 22.75 -6.04
C ASN A 440 21.99 22.55 -4.52
N SER A 441 21.23 23.45 -3.88
CA SER A 441 21.01 23.59 -2.43
C SER A 441 19.51 23.69 -2.12
N VAL A 442 19.12 23.24 -0.92
CA VAL A 442 17.70 23.26 -0.50
C VAL A 442 17.21 24.68 -0.22
N SER A 443 18.10 25.56 0.25
CA SER A 443 17.78 26.95 0.59
C SER A 443 17.59 27.84 -0.63
N THR A 444 18.15 27.43 -1.77
CA THR A 444 18.06 28.19 -3.02
C THR A 444 16.97 27.69 -3.97
N TYR A 445 16.43 26.49 -3.73
CA TYR A 445 15.46 25.86 -4.62
C TYR A 445 14.00 26.24 -4.33
N ILE A 446 13.24 26.48 -5.40
CA ILE A 446 11.79 26.68 -5.34
C ILE A 446 11.13 25.68 -6.29
N ASN A 447 10.14 24.94 -5.79
CA ASN A 447 9.31 24.12 -6.67
C ASN A 447 8.34 25.03 -7.44
N LEU A 448 8.63 25.30 -8.71
CA LEU A 448 7.77 26.13 -9.55
C LEU A 448 6.64 25.35 -10.22
N ASP A 449 6.65 24.01 -10.26
CA ASP A 449 5.63 23.18 -10.92
C ASP A 449 4.20 23.60 -10.54
N TYR A 450 3.96 23.85 -9.25
CA TYR A 450 2.65 24.27 -8.76
C TYR A 450 2.25 25.65 -9.33
N LEU A 451 3.18 26.60 -9.35
CA LEU A 451 2.93 27.95 -9.87
C LEU A 451 2.78 27.95 -11.41
N ILE A 452 3.65 27.22 -12.12
CA ILE A 452 3.59 26.96 -13.57
C ILE A 452 2.22 26.41 -13.94
N LYS A 453 1.74 25.39 -13.21
CA LYS A 453 0.40 24.84 -13.42
C LYS A 453 -0.70 25.91 -13.26
N LYS A 454 -0.59 26.80 -12.27
CA LYS A 454 -1.60 27.84 -12.03
C LYS A 454 -1.61 28.93 -13.09
N ILE A 455 -0.45 29.32 -13.61
CA ILE A 455 -0.35 30.29 -14.70
C ILE A 455 -0.79 29.66 -16.04
N LYS A 456 -0.53 28.37 -16.23
CA LYS A 456 -1.08 27.61 -17.36
C LYS A 456 -2.61 27.55 -17.32
N GLU A 457 -3.21 27.40 -16.15
CA GLU A 457 -4.67 27.46 -15.95
C GLU A 457 -5.25 28.86 -16.25
N SER A 458 -4.49 29.96 -16.08
CA SER A 458 -4.94 31.32 -16.40
C SER A 458 -4.76 31.71 -17.87
N GLY A 459 -3.96 30.98 -18.64
CA GLY A 459 -3.75 31.21 -20.07
C GLY A 459 -2.69 32.28 -20.42
N ASP A 460 -1.92 32.75 -19.43
CA ASP A 460 -0.88 33.77 -19.62
C ASP A 460 0.42 33.11 -20.12
N LYS A 461 0.63 33.13 -21.45
CA LYS A 461 1.73 32.45 -22.12
C LYS A 461 3.10 33.09 -21.86
N GLU A 462 3.15 34.40 -21.66
CA GLU A 462 4.40 35.14 -21.41
C GLU A 462 4.92 34.81 -20.01
N LYS A 463 4.05 34.88 -18.99
CA LYS A 463 4.41 34.47 -17.64
C LYS A 463 4.78 32.99 -17.57
N LEU A 464 4.09 32.13 -18.32
CA LEU A 464 4.39 30.70 -18.38
C LEU A 464 5.79 30.44 -18.91
N HIS A 465 6.15 31.01 -20.07
CA HIS A 465 7.47 30.83 -20.67
C HIS A 465 8.59 31.34 -19.75
N ALA A 466 8.40 32.51 -19.11
CA ALA A 466 9.37 33.05 -18.16
C ALA A 466 9.63 32.10 -16.97
N LEU A 467 8.58 31.50 -16.40
CA LEU A 467 8.75 30.53 -15.31
C LEU A 467 9.34 29.20 -15.78
N GLU A 468 9.01 28.73 -16.99
CA GLU A 468 9.61 27.52 -17.57
C GLU A 468 11.11 27.70 -17.81
N MET A 469 11.56 28.90 -18.25
CA MET A 469 12.97 29.23 -18.36
C MET A 469 13.69 29.22 -17.00
N ILE A 470 13.03 29.73 -15.94
CA ILE A 470 13.58 29.74 -14.58
C ILE A 470 13.65 28.31 -14.01
N ASP A 471 12.60 27.50 -14.20
CA ASP A 471 12.58 26.08 -13.76
C ASP A 471 13.67 25.27 -14.47
N ALA A 472 13.92 25.53 -15.75
CA ALA A 472 14.99 24.88 -16.51
C ALA A 472 16.40 25.25 -16.04
N GLN A 473 16.58 26.39 -15.36
CA GLN A 473 17.87 26.79 -14.78
C GLN A 473 18.12 26.14 -13.42
N MET A 474 17.10 25.58 -12.76
CA MET A 474 17.24 24.93 -11.46
C MET A 474 17.76 23.50 -11.62
N ASP A 475 18.73 23.12 -10.80
CA ASP A 475 19.32 21.78 -10.84
C ASP A 475 18.33 20.68 -10.39
N GLY A 476 18.31 19.58 -11.12
CA GLY A 476 17.43 18.43 -10.85
C GLY A 476 17.72 17.70 -9.53
N GLY A 477 18.91 17.86 -8.95
CA GLY A 477 19.32 17.31 -7.67
C GLY A 477 18.52 17.88 -6.50
N ALA A 478 18.47 19.20 -6.36
CA ALA A 478 17.69 19.89 -5.33
C ALA A 478 16.19 19.66 -5.53
N LYS A 479 15.72 19.66 -6.78
CA LYS A 479 14.37 19.19 -7.17
C LYS A 479 14.12 17.80 -6.63
N SER A 480 15.00 16.83 -6.86
CA SER A 480 14.85 15.45 -6.36
C SER A 480 14.84 15.33 -4.83
N VAL A 481 15.54 16.22 -4.12
CA VAL A 481 15.62 16.24 -2.64
C VAL A 481 14.40 16.92 -2.02
N ILE A 482 13.84 17.94 -2.65
CA ILE A 482 12.66 18.68 -2.15
C ILE A 482 11.35 18.05 -2.63
N GLU A 483 11.32 17.58 -3.88
CA GLU A 483 10.25 16.74 -4.43
C GLU A 483 10.30 15.31 -3.94
N CYS A 484 11.24 14.97 -3.07
CA CYS A 484 11.00 13.92 -2.09
C CYS A 484 9.80 14.30 -1.19
N LYS A 485 8.59 14.25 -1.75
CA LYS A 485 7.71 13.14 -1.36
C LYS A 485 8.61 11.91 -1.47
N PHE A 486 9.19 11.52 -0.34
CA PHE A 486 10.08 10.38 -0.18
C PHE A 486 9.92 9.40 -1.34
N ASP A 487 11.03 8.93 -1.94
CA ASP A 487 10.94 7.70 -2.73
C ASP A 487 10.52 6.60 -1.75
N ASN A 488 9.20 6.52 -1.54
CA ASN A 488 8.51 5.61 -0.66
C ASN A 488 8.70 4.17 -1.14
N THR A 489 9.31 4.02 -2.33
CA THR A 489 9.62 2.76 -2.97
C THR A 489 11.11 2.40 -2.89
N SER A 490 11.97 3.27 -2.34
CA SER A 490 13.38 2.94 -2.08
C SER A 490 13.50 1.98 -0.90
N LEU A 491 14.38 0.99 -1.00
CA LEU A 491 14.52 -0.02 0.06
C LEU A 491 14.96 0.59 1.39
N GLN A 492 15.80 1.63 1.39
CA GLN A 492 16.19 2.34 2.62
C GLN A 492 15.01 3.03 3.31
N TYR A 493 14.13 3.69 2.56
CA TYR A 493 12.91 4.28 3.12
C TYR A 493 11.97 3.22 3.69
N ILE A 494 11.81 2.11 2.97
CA ILE A 494 10.92 1.05 3.42
C ILE A 494 11.48 0.40 4.69
N LYS A 495 12.80 0.20 4.79
CA LYS A 495 13.47 -0.26 6.01
C LYS A 495 13.17 0.66 7.20
N SER A 496 13.40 1.97 7.07
CA SER A 496 13.16 2.95 8.15
C SER A 496 11.69 3.08 8.56
N ASN A 497 10.76 2.79 7.64
CA ASN A 497 9.32 2.79 7.90
C ASN A 497 8.74 1.42 8.27
N SER A 498 9.58 0.39 8.41
CA SER A 498 9.19 -0.97 8.79
C SER A 498 9.68 -1.32 10.19
N VAL A 499 9.14 -2.38 10.79
CA VAL A 499 9.60 -2.87 12.11
C VAL A 499 10.62 -3.97 11.88
N ALA A 500 11.85 -3.81 12.39
CA ALA A 500 12.85 -4.87 12.32
C ALA A 500 12.42 -6.08 13.16
N LEU A 501 12.40 -7.27 12.57
CA LEU A 501 12.04 -8.52 13.22
C LEU A 501 13.26 -9.34 13.60
N LYS A 502 14.22 -9.49 12.67
CA LYS A 502 15.44 -10.29 12.85
C LYS A 502 16.66 -9.57 12.25
N PRO A 503 17.79 -9.50 12.98
CA PRO A 503 19.07 -9.05 12.42
C PRO A 503 19.68 -10.13 11.49
N GLY A 504 20.70 -9.76 10.71
CA GLY A 504 21.49 -10.68 9.89
C GLY A 504 21.43 -10.38 8.38
N PRO A 505 22.09 -11.19 7.53
CA PRO A 505 21.82 -11.24 6.09
C PRO A 505 20.89 -12.43 5.76
N PRO A 506 19.63 -12.20 5.35
CA PRO A 506 18.99 -10.90 5.20
C PRO A 506 18.38 -10.39 6.51
N ALA A 507 18.42 -9.07 6.72
CA ALA A 507 17.71 -8.46 7.82
C ALA A 507 16.22 -8.43 7.47
N VAL A 508 15.38 -8.94 8.37
CA VAL A 508 13.95 -9.14 8.11
C VAL A 508 13.14 -8.02 8.74
N TYR A 509 12.28 -7.37 7.95
CA TYR A 509 11.47 -6.23 8.35
C TYR A 509 9.98 -6.48 8.11
N GLN A 510 9.14 -6.21 9.09
CA GLN A 510 7.68 -6.19 8.96
C GLN A 510 7.21 -4.86 8.35
N LEU A 511 6.54 -4.93 7.20
CA LEU A 511 5.97 -3.77 6.53
C LEU A 511 4.80 -3.19 7.33
N LYS A 512 4.79 -1.86 7.50
CA LYS A 512 3.62 -1.14 8.06
C LYS A 512 2.56 -0.98 6.99
N THR A 513 1.43 -1.68 7.14
CA THR A 513 0.31 -1.63 6.20
C THR A 513 -0.88 -0.87 6.79
N ARG A 514 -1.71 -0.30 5.91
CA ARG A 514 -3.02 0.24 6.31
C ARG A 514 -4.03 -0.90 6.29
N LYS A 515 -4.51 -1.28 7.48
CA LYS A 515 -5.60 -2.25 7.64
C LYS A 515 -6.96 -1.56 7.53
N ILE A 516 -7.81 -2.05 6.64
CA ILE A 516 -9.22 -1.68 6.54
C ILE A 516 -10.04 -2.96 6.59
N THR A 517 -10.89 -3.10 7.60
CA THR A 517 -11.84 -4.20 7.67
C THR A 517 -13.17 -3.72 7.10
N SER A 518 -13.62 -4.34 6.01
CA SER A 518 -14.92 -4.07 5.38
C SER A 518 -15.74 -5.36 5.42
N GLY A 519 -16.76 -5.39 6.26
CA GLY A 519 -17.53 -6.61 6.52
C GLY A 519 -16.65 -7.72 7.09
N THR A 520 -16.58 -8.84 6.40
CA THR A 520 -15.89 -10.08 6.81
C THR A 520 -14.49 -10.24 6.21
N VAL A 521 -14.00 -9.29 5.39
CA VAL A 521 -12.70 -9.37 4.72
C VAL A 521 -11.78 -8.26 5.22
N SER A 522 -10.53 -8.62 5.53
CA SER A 522 -9.49 -7.66 5.90
C SER A 522 -8.67 -7.26 4.67
N ARG A 523 -8.56 -5.95 4.40
CA ARG A 523 -7.67 -5.40 3.37
C ARG A 523 -6.42 -4.81 4.02
N MET A 524 -5.26 -5.29 3.61
CA MET A 524 -3.95 -4.86 4.05
C MET A 524 -3.26 -4.14 2.88
N THR A 525 -3.23 -2.81 2.91
CA THR A 525 -2.70 -2.01 1.80
C THR A 525 -1.32 -1.47 2.13
N PHE A 526 -0.34 -1.74 1.26
CA PHE A 526 1.00 -1.17 1.27
C PHE A 526 1.22 -0.27 0.04
N GLY A 527 1.66 0.97 0.27
CA GLY A 527 1.83 1.96 -0.79
C GLY A 527 0.53 2.69 -1.19
N LYS A 528 0.57 3.43 -2.31
CA LYS A 528 -0.56 4.24 -2.80
C LYS A 528 -0.90 3.87 -4.24
N LYS A 529 -2.17 3.53 -4.49
CA LYS A 529 -2.68 3.18 -5.82
C LYS A 529 -2.57 4.37 -6.78
N LYS A 530 -1.91 4.16 -7.93
CA LYS A 530 -1.87 5.12 -9.05
C LYS A 530 -3.02 4.79 -10.01
N GLN A 531 -3.86 5.77 -10.34
CA GLN A 531 -5.06 5.54 -11.16
C GLN A 531 -4.75 5.00 -12.58
N ASN A 532 -3.59 5.36 -13.14
CA ASN A 532 -3.23 5.01 -14.52
C ASN A 532 -2.34 3.76 -14.63
N LYS A 533 -2.15 3.00 -13.54
CA LYS A 533 -1.30 1.81 -13.55
C LYS A 533 -2.13 0.53 -13.50
N PRO A 534 -1.80 -0.49 -14.32
CA PRO A 534 -2.49 -1.77 -14.29
C PRO A 534 -2.31 -2.46 -12.93
N ASN A 535 -3.28 -3.27 -12.55
CA ASN A 535 -3.27 -4.04 -11.31
C ASN A 535 -3.72 -5.47 -11.59
N LYS A 536 -2.94 -6.44 -11.10
CA LYS A 536 -3.16 -7.87 -11.27
C LYS A 536 -3.67 -8.50 -9.99
N THR A 537 -4.76 -9.26 -10.09
CA THR A 537 -5.47 -9.86 -8.94
C THR A 537 -5.28 -11.37 -8.93
N ILE A 538 -4.75 -11.91 -7.83
CA ILE A 538 -4.37 -13.32 -7.69
C ILE A 538 -5.10 -13.91 -6.48
N LEU A 539 -5.73 -15.07 -6.62
CA LEU A 539 -6.28 -15.83 -5.49
C LEU A 539 -5.36 -17.01 -5.14
N LEU A 540 -4.96 -17.16 -3.88
CA LEU A 540 -4.11 -18.26 -3.41
C LEU A 540 -4.92 -19.28 -2.61
N VAL A 541 -4.84 -20.56 -3.01
CA VAL A 541 -5.59 -21.68 -2.44
C VAL A 541 -4.64 -22.83 -2.12
N GLY A 542 -4.67 -23.34 -0.89
CA GLY A 542 -3.86 -24.49 -0.49
C GLY A 542 -4.02 -24.81 0.99
N GLU A 543 -3.56 -25.99 1.39
CA GLU A 543 -3.61 -26.43 2.80
C GLU A 543 -2.74 -25.56 3.73
N THR A 544 -2.98 -25.67 5.04
CA THR A 544 -2.10 -25.08 6.06
C THR A 544 -0.68 -25.61 5.89
N GLY A 545 0.32 -24.73 5.98
CA GLY A 545 1.72 -25.12 5.83
C GLY A 545 2.20 -25.34 4.40
N ALA A 546 1.35 -25.18 3.36
CA ALA A 546 1.77 -25.26 1.96
C ALA A 546 2.70 -24.11 1.50
N GLY A 547 2.97 -23.13 2.36
CA GLY A 547 3.86 -22.00 2.06
C GLY A 547 3.19 -20.78 1.41
N LYS A 548 1.87 -20.60 1.59
CA LYS A 548 1.12 -19.45 1.04
C LYS A 548 1.66 -18.10 1.54
N SER A 549 1.77 -17.91 2.86
CA SER A 549 2.30 -16.68 3.46
C SER A 549 3.72 -16.37 2.98
N THR A 550 4.58 -17.39 2.95
CA THR A 550 5.95 -17.26 2.46
C THR A 550 5.99 -16.87 0.98
N LEU A 551 5.09 -17.44 0.16
CA LEU A 551 4.95 -17.09 -1.25
C LEU A 551 4.44 -15.65 -1.44
N ILE A 552 3.50 -15.18 -0.62
CA ILE A 552 3.03 -13.79 -0.64
C ILE A 552 4.21 -12.85 -0.36
N ASN A 553 4.98 -13.12 0.70
CA ASN A 553 6.17 -12.33 1.03
C ASN A 553 7.18 -12.34 -0.14
N ALA A 554 7.42 -13.49 -0.77
CA ALA A 554 8.30 -13.58 -1.94
C ALA A 554 7.76 -12.74 -3.13
N MET A 555 6.45 -12.79 -3.41
CA MET A 555 5.82 -11.96 -4.45
C MET A 555 5.94 -10.46 -4.16
N VAL A 556 5.79 -10.05 -2.90
CA VAL A 556 5.92 -8.64 -2.48
C VAL A 556 7.36 -8.16 -2.64
N ASN A 557 8.35 -8.91 -2.16
CA ASN A 557 9.78 -8.55 -2.32
C ASN A 557 10.15 -8.44 -3.80
N TYR A 558 9.68 -9.39 -4.62
CA TYR A 558 9.87 -9.37 -6.06
C TYR A 558 9.26 -8.12 -6.70
N ALA A 559 8.01 -7.78 -6.37
CA ALA A 559 7.34 -6.58 -6.86
C ALA A 559 8.10 -5.30 -6.47
N MET A 560 8.66 -5.26 -5.27
CA MET A 560 9.44 -4.14 -4.74
C MET A 560 10.84 -4.01 -5.36
N GLY A 561 11.32 -5.03 -6.09
CA GLY A 561 12.65 -5.02 -6.69
C GLY A 561 13.78 -5.38 -5.73
N VAL A 562 13.47 -6.10 -4.65
CA VAL A 562 14.46 -6.63 -3.72
C VAL A 562 15.24 -7.75 -4.40
N LYS A 563 16.57 -7.67 -4.32
CA LYS A 563 17.51 -8.65 -4.86
C LYS A 563 18.23 -9.40 -3.75
N PHE A 564 18.82 -10.54 -4.09
CA PHE A 564 19.59 -11.34 -3.16
C PHE A 564 20.72 -10.53 -2.49
N GLU A 565 21.39 -9.65 -3.25
CA GLU A 565 22.53 -8.84 -2.81
C GLU A 565 22.15 -7.72 -1.84
N ASP A 566 20.88 -7.33 -1.77
CA ASP A 566 20.40 -6.25 -0.89
C ASP A 566 20.48 -6.63 0.60
N LYS A 567 20.68 -7.93 0.90
CA LYS A 567 20.77 -8.50 2.24
C LYS A 567 19.60 -8.07 3.15
N VAL A 568 18.41 -7.92 2.58
CA VAL A 568 17.16 -7.63 3.31
C VAL A 568 15.97 -8.39 2.77
N CYS A 569 14.98 -8.60 3.63
CA CYS A 569 13.73 -9.24 3.29
C CYS A 569 12.58 -8.53 4.01
N PHE A 570 11.47 -8.28 3.31
CA PHE A 570 10.28 -7.65 3.87
C PHE A 570 9.14 -8.66 4.04
N GLN A 571 8.45 -8.60 5.18
CA GLN A 571 7.26 -9.40 5.46
C GLN A 571 6.02 -8.49 5.45
N ILE A 572 5.01 -8.84 4.64
CA ILE A 572 3.70 -8.19 4.66
C ILE A 572 2.69 -9.00 5.47
N VAL A 573 2.87 -10.31 5.50
CA VAL A 573 2.11 -11.25 6.33
C VAL A 573 2.86 -11.40 7.65
N GLU A 574 2.19 -11.11 8.78
CA GLU A 574 2.76 -11.25 10.13
C GLU A 574 2.95 -12.74 10.46
N ASP A 575 4.19 -13.17 10.71
CA ASP A 575 4.46 -14.43 11.40
C ASP A 575 4.27 -14.15 12.91
N GLU A 576 3.04 -14.31 13.44
CA GLU A 576 2.89 -14.35 14.89
C GLU A 576 3.72 -15.53 15.42
N ASN A 577 4.61 -15.28 16.41
CA ASN A 577 5.36 -16.30 17.17
C ASN A 577 4.41 -17.19 18.01
N ARG A 578 3.46 -17.86 17.37
CA ARG A 578 2.54 -18.84 17.94
C ARG A 578 2.74 -20.13 17.14
N ASN A 579 2.94 -21.21 17.88
CA ASN A 579 3.29 -22.56 17.40
C ASN A 579 2.70 -22.89 16.02
N GLN A 580 3.51 -23.46 15.12
CA GLN A 580 3.18 -23.93 13.75
C GLN A 580 1.97 -24.89 13.64
N VAL A 581 1.30 -25.18 14.76
CA VAL A 581 0.17 -26.09 14.93
C VAL A 581 -1.18 -25.37 14.75
N GLU A 582 -1.24 -24.04 14.87
CA GLU A 582 -2.46 -23.25 14.69
C GLU A 582 -2.41 -22.40 13.41
N SER A 583 -3.44 -22.47 12.56
CA SER A 583 -3.51 -21.66 11.33
C SER A 583 -3.48 -20.16 11.63
N GLN A 584 -2.43 -19.51 11.11
CA GLN A 584 -2.09 -18.12 11.36
C GLN A 584 -3.02 -17.08 10.70
N THR A 585 -3.83 -17.45 9.71
CA THR A 585 -4.88 -16.58 9.14
C THR A 585 -6.26 -17.04 9.60
N SER A 586 -6.91 -16.23 10.44
CA SER A 586 -8.26 -16.53 10.93
C SER A 586 -9.35 -16.29 9.86
N ASP A 587 -9.03 -15.50 8.83
CA ASP A 587 -9.97 -14.94 7.86
C ASP A 587 -9.35 -14.66 6.47
N VAL A 588 -10.18 -14.52 5.44
CA VAL A 588 -9.78 -14.12 4.08
C VAL A 588 -9.18 -12.71 4.14
N THR A 589 -7.94 -12.60 3.65
CA THR A 589 -7.18 -11.34 3.70
C THR A 589 -6.75 -10.94 2.29
N VAL A 590 -6.95 -9.67 1.94
CA VAL A 590 -6.55 -9.11 0.65
C VAL A 590 -5.35 -8.20 0.86
N TYR A 591 -4.21 -8.58 0.30
CA TYR A 591 -2.98 -7.81 0.31
C TYR A 591 -2.89 -6.97 -0.96
N GLU A 592 -2.78 -5.66 -0.81
CA GLU A 592 -2.64 -4.73 -1.92
C GLU A 592 -1.27 -4.07 -1.87
N VAL A 593 -0.48 -4.22 -2.94
CA VAL A 593 0.87 -3.66 -3.05
C VAL A 593 0.90 -2.69 -4.22
N PHE A 594 1.03 -1.41 -3.91
CA PHE A 594 0.95 -0.32 -4.88
C PHE A 594 2.21 0.55 -4.91
N GLY A 595 2.44 1.19 -6.06
CA GLY A 595 3.47 2.22 -6.21
C GLY A 595 4.82 1.72 -6.73
N PHE A 596 5.02 0.41 -6.78
CA PHE A 596 6.24 -0.26 -7.25
C PHE A 596 6.24 -0.60 -8.75
N GLU A 597 5.27 -0.08 -9.50
CA GLU A 597 5.18 -0.35 -10.94
C GLU A 597 6.39 0.25 -11.67
N GLY A 598 7.10 -0.58 -12.43
CA GLY A 598 8.35 -0.22 -13.11
C GLY A 598 9.63 -0.57 -12.35
N LYS A 599 9.54 -1.20 -11.16
CA LYS A 599 10.70 -1.87 -10.53
C LYS A 599 10.93 -3.20 -11.25
N THR A 600 10.31 -4.29 -10.76
CA THR A 600 10.35 -5.59 -11.44
C THR A 600 9.08 -5.86 -12.24
N LEU A 601 7.93 -5.36 -11.76
CA LEU A 601 6.63 -5.59 -12.38
C LEU A 601 6.10 -4.31 -13.06
N PRO A 602 5.47 -4.40 -14.25
CA PRO A 602 4.84 -3.25 -14.89
C PRO A 602 3.47 -2.89 -14.29
N PHE A 603 2.98 -3.69 -13.34
CA PHE A 603 1.67 -3.58 -12.69
C PHE A 603 1.78 -3.69 -11.17
N SER A 604 0.74 -3.22 -10.48
CA SER A 604 0.51 -3.47 -9.05
C SER A 604 -0.09 -4.85 -8.79
N LEU A 605 -0.01 -5.31 -7.54
CA LEU A 605 -0.54 -6.61 -7.12
C LEU A 605 -1.69 -6.48 -6.12
N THR A 606 -2.69 -7.31 -6.29
CA THR A 606 -3.74 -7.60 -5.29
C THR A 606 -3.78 -9.11 -5.08
N ILE A 607 -3.44 -9.57 -3.89
CA ILE A 607 -3.34 -11.00 -3.57
C ILE A 607 -4.40 -11.33 -2.53
N ILE A 608 -5.32 -12.22 -2.88
CA ILE A 608 -6.36 -12.74 -2.00
C ILE A 608 -5.79 -14.01 -1.36
N ASP A 609 -5.47 -13.91 -0.08
CA ASP A 609 -5.04 -15.04 0.72
C ASP A 609 -6.25 -15.69 1.38
N THR A 610 -6.39 -16.99 1.15
CA THR A 610 -7.37 -17.80 1.87
C THR A 610 -6.71 -18.38 3.12
N PRO A 611 -7.42 -18.46 4.26
CA PRO A 611 -6.98 -19.28 5.38
C PRO A 611 -6.55 -20.67 4.91
N GLY A 612 -5.70 -21.34 5.68
CA GLY A 612 -5.39 -22.76 5.44
C GLY A 612 -6.68 -23.56 5.35
N PHE A 613 -7.13 -23.81 4.12
CA PHE A 613 -8.33 -24.57 3.85
C PHE A 613 -8.14 -25.95 4.46
N GLY A 614 -9.15 -26.44 5.17
CA GLY A 614 -9.14 -27.71 5.85
C GLY A 614 -8.34 -27.76 7.16
N ASP A 615 -7.91 -26.66 7.80
CA ASP A 615 -7.21 -26.62 9.09
C ASP A 615 -7.83 -27.51 10.21
N THR A 616 -7.14 -27.73 11.35
CA THR A 616 -7.59 -28.61 12.47
C THR A 616 -8.99 -28.27 13.03
N ARG A 617 -9.49 -27.07 12.69
CA ARG A 617 -10.79 -26.51 13.07
C ARG A 617 -11.98 -27.04 12.25
N GLY A 618 -11.73 -27.84 11.20
CA GLY A 618 -12.74 -28.66 10.52
C GLY A 618 -13.51 -27.98 9.39
N TYR A 619 -14.39 -28.77 8.76
CA TYR A 619 -15.14 -28.44 7.53
C TYR A 619 -16.09 -27.24 7.64
N ASP A 620 -16.62 -26.95 8.83
CA ASP A 620 -17.53 -25.81 9.04
C ASP A 620 -16.82 -24.48 8.73
N ARG A 621 -15.50 -24.41 8.97
CA ARG A 621 -14.69 -23.23 8.66
C ARG A 621 -14.46 -23.05 7.16
N ASP A 622 -14.40 -24.14 6.40
CA ASP A 622 -14.22 -24.10 4.95
C ASP A 622 -15.47 -23.54 4.24
N VAL A 623 -16.66 -23.81 4.78
CA VAL A 623 -17.92 -23.19 4.32
C VAL A 623 -17.87 -21.68 4.52
N ILE A 624 -17.42 -21.22 5.69
CA ILE A 624 -17.29 -19.78 6.01
C ILE A 624 -16.30 -19.11 5.04
N VAL A 625 -15.19 -19.75 4.69
CA VAL A 625 -14.23 -19.19 3.73
C VAL A 625 -14.86 -19.06 2.34
N CYS A 626 -15.62 -20.06 1.88
CA CYS A 626 -16.37 -19.99 0.64
C CYS A 626 -17.39 -18.85 0.61
N GLU A 627 -18.15 -18.66 1.69
CA GLU A 627 -19.11 -17.55 1.84
C GLU A 627 -18.39 -16.19 1.77
N ARG A 628 -17.24 -16.05 2.43
CA ARG A 628 -16.46 -14.80 2.40
C ARG A 628 -15.89 -14.48 1.03
N LEU A 629 -15.45 -15.50 0.29
CA LEU A 629 -15.04 -15.33 -1.10
C LEU A 629 -16.21 -14.93 -1.99
N PHE A 630 -17.39 -15.51 -1.78
CA PHE A 630 -18.59 -15.11 -2.50
C PHE A 630 -18.98 -13.65 -2.20
N ASP A 631 -18.96 -13.26 -0.94
CA ASP A 631 -19.20 -11.88 -0.50
C ASP A 631 -18.22 -10.89 -1.14
N LEU A 632 -16.94 -11.28 -1.22
CA LEU A 632 -15.90 -10.49 -1.86
C LEU A 632 -16.14 -10.31 -3.37
N PHE A 633 -16.67 -11.33 -4.05
CA PHE A 633 -16.92 -11.29 -5.50
C PHE A 633 -18.19 -10.53 -5.88
N ARG A 634 -19.21 -10.52 -5.01
CA ARG A 634 -20.48 -9.83 -5.28
C ARG A 634 -20.48 -8.35 -4.88
N SER A 635 -19.65 -7.95 -3.91
CA SER A 635 -19.70 -6.59 -3.37
C SER A 635 -19.38 -5.54 -4.44
N SER A 636 -20.07 -4.41 -4.45
CA SER A 636 -19.82 -3.33 -5.42
C SER A 636 -18.39 -2.79 -5.34
N ASP A 637 -17.82 -2.72 -4.13
CA ASP A 637 -16.42 -2.36 -3.87
C ASP A 637 -15.48 -3.59 -3.82
N GLY A 638 -15.97 -4.77 -4.21
CA GLY A 638 -15.30 -6.06 -4.15
C GLY A 638 -14.36 -6.35 -5.33
N ILE A 639 -14.06 -7.64 -5.53
CA ILE A 639 -13.19 -8.13 -6.61
C ILE A 639 -14.06 -8.67 -7.74
N HIS A 640 -14.02 -8.03 -8.91
CA HIS A 640 -14.86 -8.38 -10.07
C HIS A 640 -14.12 -9.13 -11.19
N LYS A 641 -12.80 -9.27 -11.05
CA LYS A 641 -11.93 -9.96 -12.01
C LYS A 641 -10.75 -10.63 -11.31
N LEU A 642 -10.29 -11.74 -11.86
CA LEU A 642 -9.09 -12.46 -11.43
C LEU A 642 -8.15 -12.65 -12.61
N ASP A 643 -6.87 -12.38 -12.40
CA ASP A 643 -5.81 -12.65 -13.38
C ASP A 643 -5.27 -14.07 -13.22
N ALA A 644 -5.22 -14.59 -11.99
CA ALA A 644 -4.85 -15.98 -11.73
C ALA A 644 -5.50 -16.56 -10.45
N VAL A 645 -5.65 -17.88 -10.43
CA VAL A 645 -5.93 -18.67 -9.23
C VAL A 645 -4.77 -19.65 -9.04
N GLY A 646 -4.00 -19.45 -7.98
CA GLY A 646 -2.82 -20.25 -7.65
C GLY A 646 -3.15 -21.40 -6.71
N LEU A 647 -3.00 -22.63 -7.18
CA LEU A 647 -3.07 -23.84 -6.36
C LEU A 647 -1.69 -24.08 -5.72
N VAL A 648 -1.57 -23.76 -4.43
CA VAL A 648 -0.31 -23.79 -3.69
C VAL A 648 -0.05 -25.18 -3.10
N LEU A 649 1.06 -25.79 -3.50
CA LEU A 649 1.41 -27.19 -3.22
C LEU A 649 2.89 -27.31 -2.85
N LYS A 650 3.26 -28.19 -1.91
CA LYS A 650 4.68 -28.52 -1.70
C LYS A 650 5.21 -29.41 -2.81
N SER A 651 6.48 -29.28 -3.15
CA SER A 651 7.17 -30.13 -4.13
C SER A 651 7.17 -31.62 -3.76
N SER A 652 7.09 -31.95 -2.46
CA SER A 652 7.05 -33.31 -1.92
C SER A 652 5.68 -34.00 -2.03
N VAL A 653 4.67 -33.33 -2.60
CA VAL A 653 3.33 -33.91 -2.75
C VAL A 653 3.34 -34.93 -3.90
N ASN A 654 3.34 -36.21 -3.53
CA ASN A 654 3.34 -37.31 -4.49
C ASN A 654 1.94 -37.83 -4.86
N ARG A 655 0.95 -37.54 -4.01
CA ARG A 655 -0.48 -37.84 -4.20
C ARG A 655 -1.28 -36.75 -3.52
N LEU A 656 -2.35 -36.26 -4.16
CA LEU A 656 -3.28 -35.37 -3.45
C LEU A 656 -4.02 -36.18 -2.40
N SER A 657 -3.87 -35.80 -1.13
CA SER A 657 -4.64 -36.36 -0.03
C SER A 657 -6.14 -36.11 -0.24
N ASP A 658 -7.01 -36.93 0.36
CA ASP A 658 -8.47 -36.71 0.33
C ASP A 658 -8.83 -35.28 0.77
N ARG A 659 -8.06 -34.74 1.73
CA ARG A 659 -8.18 -33.37 2.23
C ARG A 659 -7.84 -32.33 1.16
N LEU A 660 -6.70 -32.47 0.48
CA LEU A 660 -6.28 -31.52 -0.54
C LEU A 660 -7.17 -31.55 -1.78
N LYS A 661 -7.65 -32.75 -2.16
CA LYS A 661 -8.70 -32.91 -3.19
C LYS A 661 -9.98 -32.18 -2.80
N TYR A 662 -10.44 -32.35 -1.55
CA TYR A 662 -11.62 -31.66 -1.04
C TYR A 662 -11.47 -30.14 -1.11
N ILE A 663 -10.31 -29.60 -0.71
CA ILE A 663 -10.01 -28.16 -0.74
C ILE A 663 -10.12 -27.61 -2.15
N PHE A 664 -9.40 -28.22 -3.11
CA PHE A 664 -9.42 -27.77 -4.49
C PHE A 664 -10.80 -27.90 -5.10
N ASN A 665 -11.51 -29.01 -4.86
CA ASN A 665 -12.88 -29.19 -5.35
C ASN A 665 -13.85 -28.15 -4.75
N SER A 666 -13.70 -27.81 -3.48
CA SER A 666 -14.54 -26.82 -2.78
C SER A 666 -14.30 -25.42 -3.33
N VAL A 667 -13.06 -25.01 -3.59
CA VAL A 667 -12.80 -23.70 -4.17
C VAL A 667 -13.16 -23.64 -5.66
N MET A 668 -12.88 -24.70 -6.42
CA MET A 668 -13.32 -24.82 -7.81
C MET A 668 -14.85 -24.83 -7.96
N SER A 669 -15.59 -25.22 -6.92
CA SER A 669 -17.04 -25.16 -6.90
C SER A 669 -17.60 -23.74 -7.06
N LEU A 670 -16.82 -22.75 -6.63
CA LEU A 670 -17.25 -21.36 -6.63
C LEU A 670 -17.24 -20.76 -8.02
N PHE A 671 -16.35 -21.26 -8.90
CA PHE A 671 -16.06 -20.62 -10.16
C PHE A 671 -16.88 -21.14 -11.34
N GLY A 672 -17.13 -20.23 -12.29
CA GLY A 672 -17.52 -20.59 -13.64
C GLY A 672 -16.39 -21.34 -14.36
N ARG A 673 -16.75 -22.22 -15.30
CA ARG A 673 -15.80 -22.94 -16.17
C ARG A 673 -14.89 -22.05 -17.02
N ASP A 674 -15.21 -20.77 -17.14
CA ASP A 674 -14.44 -19.77 -17.88
C ASP A 674 -13.12 -19.39 -17.19
N ILE A 675 -12.98 -19.67 -15.89
CA ILE A 675 -11.74 -19.42 -15.13
C ILE A 675 -10.64 -20.46 -15.40
N GLU A 676 -10.93 -21.60 -16.03
CA GLU A 676 -10.03 -22.77 -16.09
C GLU A 676 -8.63 -22.40 -16.60
N LYS A 677 -8.55 -21.52 -17.61
CA LYS A 677 -7.29 -21.03 -18.21
C LYS A 677 -6.45 -20.12 -17.28
N ASN A 678 -7.03 -19.62 -16.20
CA ASN A 678 -6.37 -18.77 -15.21
C ASN A 678 -5.95 -19.55 -13.94
N ILE A 679 -6.30 -20.83 -13.82
CA ILE A 679 -5.90 -21.68 -12.68
C ILE A 679 -4.53 -22.29 -12.97
N VAL A 680 -3.55 -22.08 -12.08
CA VAL A 680 -2.17 -22.59 -12.23
C VAL A 680 -1.65 -23.23 -10.95
N ALA A 681 -0.67 -24.13 -11.06
CA ALA A 681 -0.01 -24.72 -9.91
C ALA A 681 1.18 -23.86 -9.43
N LEU A 682 1.23 -23.54 -8.13
CA LEU A 682 2.32 -22.81 -7.49
C LEU A 682 3.04 -23.75 -6.52
N VAL A 683 4.17 -24.30 -6.94
CA VAL A 683 4.88 -25.38 -6.23
C VAL A 683 5.97 -24.79 -5.33
N THR A 684 5.76 -24.84 -4.02
CA THR A 684 6.68 -24.35 -2.98
C THR A 684 7.68 -25.43 -2.52
N HIS A 685 8.72 -25.04 -1.78
CA HIS A 685 9.82 -25.92 -1.36
C HIS A 685 10.47 -26.66 -2.55
N SER A 686 10.51 -26.04 -3.72
CA SER A 686 11.00 -26.69 -4.93
C SER A 686 12.52 -26.69 -4.98
N THR A 687 13.09 -27.79 -5.44
CA THR A 687 14.52 -27.88 -5.78
C THR A 687 14.82 -27.29 -7.17
N GLY A 688 13.85 -26.67 -7.85
CA GLY A 688 13.98 -26.15 -9.22
C GLY A 688 13.86 -27.20 -10.32
N ARG A 689 13.78 -28.50 -9.97
CA ARG A 689 13.53 -29.59 -10.91
C ARG A 689 12.05 -29.66 -11.28
N LYS A 690 11.76 -30.22 -12.46
CA LYS A 690 10.38 -30.46 -12.91
C LYS A 690 9.62 -31.31 -11.87
N PRO A 691 8.46 -30.84 -11.35
CA PRO A 691 7.76 -31.49 -10.24
C PRO A 691 6.86 -32.63 -10.76
N ASN A 692 7.47 -33.69 -11.29
CA ASN A 692 6.75 -34.77 -11.97
C ASN A 692 5.66 -35.42 -11.10
N ASP A 693 5.92 -35.61 -9.82
CA ASP A 693 4.97 -36.26 -8.91
C ASP A 693 3.76 -35.38 -8.62
N VAL A 694 3.96 -34.06 -8.47
CA VAL A 694 2.87 -33.08 -8.33
C VAL A 694 2.01 -33.03 -9.61
N LEU A 695 2.64 -33.02 -10.79
CA LEU A 695 1.92 -33.00 -12.07
C LEU A 695 1.07 -34.27 -12.26
N LYS A 696 1.65 -35.44 -11.97
CA LYS A 696 0.92 -36.72 -11.97
C LYS A 696 -0.21 -36.73 -10.94
N ALA A 697 0.00 -36.15 -9.76
CA ALA A 697 -1.03 -36.09 -8.72
C ALA A 697 -2.21 -35.20 -9.13
N LEU A 698 -1.96 -34.06 -9.77
CA LEU A 698 -3.00 -33.18 -10.32
C LEU A 698 -3.78 -33.85 -11.45
N GLU A 699 -3.08 -34.54 -12.36
CA GLU A 699 -3.67 -35.27 -13.47
C GLU A 699 -4.53 -36.45 -12.97
N ALA A 700 -4.01 -37.27 -12.04
CA ALA A 700 -4.73 -38.39 -11.45
C ALA A 700 -5.98 -37.94 -10.66
N ALA A 701 -5.96 -36.72 -10.11
CA ALA A 701 -7.12 -36.13 -9.45
C ALA A 701 -8.05 -35.37 -10.41
N ASN A 702 -7.75 -35.33 -11.71
CA ASN A 702 -8.51 -34.63 -12.76
C ASN A 702 -8.79 -33.15 -12.41
N ILE A 703 -7.79 -32.47 -11.86
CA ILE A 703 -7.88 -31.07 -11.47
C ILE A 703 -7.95 -30.18 -12.72
N LYS A 704 -9.01 -29.38 -12.84
CA LYS A 704 -9.21 -28.43 -13.95
C LYS A 704 -8.31 -27.22 -13.76
N CYS A 705 -7.35 -27.06 -14.66
CA CYS A 705 -6.37 -25.99 -14.63
C CYS A 705 -5.83 -25.68 -16.03
N ALA A 706 -5.15 -24.56 -16.16
CA ALA A 706 -4.50 -24.14 -17.38
C ALA A 706 -3.52 -25.21 -17.84
N LYS A 707 -3.52 -25.49 -19.14
CA LYS A 707 -2.63 -26.47 -19.77
C LYS A 707 -1.71 -25.78 -20.75
N ASP A 708 -0.46 -26.23 -20.79
CA ASP A 708 0.52 -25.81 -21.79
C ASP A 708 0.29 -26.51 -23.14
N GLU A 709 1.14 -26.21 -24.13
CA GLU A 709 1.11 -26.82 -25.46
C GLU A 709 1.24 -28.35 -25.43
N LYS A 710 1.87 -28.90 -24.38
CA LYS A 710 2.04 -30.34 -24.16
C LYS A 710 0.87 -30.96 -23.39
N LYS A 711 -0.22 -30.20 -23.20
CA LYS A 711 -1.41 -30.58 -22.43
C LYS A 711 -1.13 -30.88 -20.95
N GLN A 712 -0.01 -30.39 -20.42
CA GLN A 712 0.39 -30.54 -19.02
C GLN A 712 -0.10 -29.33 -18.20
N PRO A 713 -0.42 -29.51 -16.90
CA PRO A 713 -0.76 -28.39 -16.03
C PRO A 713 0.33 -27.30 -16.05
N VAL A 714 -0.06 -26.04 -16.21
CA VAL A 714 0.86 -24.89 -16.09
C VAL A 714 1.27 -24.75 -14.62
N TYR A 715 2.59 -24.67 -14.38
CA TYR A 715 3.14 -24.60 -13.03
C TYR A 715 4.31 -23.62 -12.92
N PHE A 716 4.52 -23.12 -11.70
CA PHE A 716 5.65 -22.28 -11.32
C PHE A 716 6.30 -22.84 -10.06
N LEU A 717 7.63 -22.73 -9.97
CA LEU A 717 8.43 -23.32 -8.90
C LEU A 717 8.99 -22.24 -7.98
N PHE A 718 8.90 -22.46 -6.68
CA PHE A 718 9.31 -21.50 -5.68
C PHE A 718 10.10 -22.19 -4.57
N ASN A 719 11.28 -21.64 -4.26
CA ASN A 719 12.06 -22.02 -3.08
C ASN A 719 12.12 -20.80 -2.15
N ASN A 720 11.08 -20.62 -1.33
CA ASN A 720 10.79 -19.36 -0.64
C ASN A 720 11.59 -19.14 0.66
N CYS A 721 12.87 -19.54 0.67
CA CYS A 721 13.76 -19.44 1.82
C CYS A 721 14.42 -18.05 1.95
N GLN A 722 13.92 -17.00 1.25
CA GLN A 722 14.58 -15.68 1.22
C GLN A 722 14.58 -14.95 2.57
N HIS A 723 13.83 -15.43 3.55
CA HIS A 723 13.75 -14.89 4.91
C HIS A 723 14.67 -15.61 5.90
N GLU A 724 15.27 -16.74 5.49
CA GLU A 724 16.13 -17.56 6.34
C GLU A 724 17.52 -16.95 6.47
N GLU A 725 18.13 -17.16 7.62
CA GLU A 725 19.47 -16.67 7.92
C GLU A 725 20.52 -17.41 7.07
N ARG A 726 21.38 -16.66 6.38
CA ARG A 726 22.32 -17.23 5.40
C ARG A 726 23.62 -17.74 6.00
N THR A 727 23.61 -18.16 7.26
CA THR A 727 24.80 -18.67 7.96
C THR A 727 25.06 -20.13 7.58
N GLY A 728 26.28 -20.46 7.15
CA GLY A 728 26.76 -21.84 6.99
C GLY A 728 26.72 -22.41 5.56
N GLU A 729 25.81 -21.96 4.68
CA GLU A 729 25.63 -22.53 3.32
C GLU A 729 25.19 -21.49 2.26
N PRO A 730 26.03 -20.50 1.89
CA PRO A 730 25.65 -19.40 0.99
C PRO A 730 25.21 -19.88 -0.41
N GLU A 731 25.83 -20.94 -0.93
CA GLU A 731 25.54 -21.52 -2.25
C GLU A 731 24.10 -22.09 -2.34
N PHE A 732 23.60 -22.68 -1.26
CA PHE A 732 22.23 -23.18 -1.18
C PHE A 732 21.22 -22.03 -1.27
N PHE A 733 21.43 -20.95 -0.53
CA PHE A 733 20.54 -19.79 -0.52
C PHE A 733 20.55 -19.03 -1.85
N GLU A 734 21.71 -18.91 -2.50
CA GLU A 734 21.81 -18.36 -3.86
C GLU A 734 21.08 -19.23 -4.88
N TYR A 735 21.19 -20.55 -4.76
CA TYR A 735 20.43 -21.47 -5.60
C TYR A 735 18.92 -21.35 -5.36
N ALA A 736 18.49 -21.33 -4.11
CA ALA A 736 17.09 -21.17 -3.72
C ALA A 736 16.50 -19.86 -4.25
N ASP A 737 17.23 -18.75 -4.12
CA ASP A 737 16.82 -17.45 -4.65
C ASP A 737 16.68 -17.47 -6.18
N ARG A 738 17.64 -18.06 -6.90
CA ARG A 738 17.55 -18.23 -8.36
C ARG A 738 16.33 -19.03 -8.78
N VAL A 739 15.99 -20.10 -8.06
CA VAL A 739 14.78 -20.90 -8.32
C VAL A 739 13.53 -20.03 -8.12
N ALA A 740 13.44 -19.31 -7.01
CA ALA A 740 12.30 -18.46 -6.71
C ALA A 740 12.16 -17.29 -7.70
N PHE A 741 13.26 -16.60 -8.03
CA PHE A 741 13.27 -15.51 -9.01
C PHE A 741 12.80 -15.99 -10.39
N ARG A 742 13.28 -17.15 -10.85
CA ARG A 742 12.83 -17.75 -12.11
C ARG A 742 11.34 -18.08 -12.08
N GLY A 743 10.84 -18.64 -10.98
CA GLY A 743 9.41 -18.91 -10.78
C GLY A 743 8.55 -17.66 -10.79
N LEU A 744 8.97 -16.63 -10.05
CA LEU A 744 8.30 -15.33 -9.97
C LEU A 744 8.29 -14.60 -11.30
N SER A 745 9.41 -14.60 -12.02
CA SER A 745 9.50 -14.02 -13.36
C SER A 745 8.62 -14.74 -14.37
N GLY A 746 8.60 -16.08 -14.36
CA GLY A 746 7.70 -16.87 -15.20
C GLY A 746 6.23 -16.59 -14.88
N PHE A 747 5.89 -16.53 -13.59
CA PHE A 747 4.53 -16.25 -13.16
C PHE A 747 4.10 -14.81 -13.51
N ALA A 748 5.00 -13.84 -13.38
CA ALA A 748 4.76 -12.46 -13.80
C ALA A 748 4.52 -12.35 -15.31
N ALA A 749 5.28 -13.08 -16.13
CA ALA A 749 5.05 -13.16 -17.57
C ALA A 749 3.69 -13.78 -17.90
N PHE A 750 3.30 -14.86 -17.20
CA PHE A 750 1.96 -15.43 -17.32
C PHE A 750 0.87 -14.41 -16.96
N LEU A 751 1.01 -13.68 -15.86
CA LEU A 751 0.06 -12.63 -15.47
C LEU A 751 -0.01 -11.49 -16.50
N GLY A 752 1.10 -11.16 -17.16
CA GLY A 752 1.19 -10.15 -18.20
C GLY A 752 0.45 -10.54 -19.49
N ASN A 753 0.57 -11.82 -19.89
CA ASN A 753 0.05 -12.33 -21.16
C ASN A 753 -1.36 -12.91 -21.05
N THR A 754 -1.77 -13.35 -19.86
CA THR A 754 -3.10 -13.94 -19.65
C THR A 754 -4.14 -12.85 -19.43
N GLU A 755 -5.25 -12.95 -20.18
CA GLU A 755 -6.40 -12.06 -20.01
C GLU A 755 -7.06 -12.26 -18.64
N PRO A 756 -7.41 -11.18 -17.93
CA PRO A 756 -8.17 -11.27 -16.68
C PRO A 756 -9.56 -11.83 -16.94
N GLN A 757 -9.97 -12.80 -16.14
CA GLN A 757 -11.30 -13.36 -16.19
C GLN A 757 -12.27 -12.55 -15.33
N LYS A 758 -13.36 -12.07 -15.94
CA LYS A 758 -14.46 -11.43 -15.22
C LYS A 758 -15.25 -12.49 -14.45
N LEU A 759 -15.72 -12.15 -13.26
CA LEU A 759 -16.43 -13.10 -12.40
C LEU A 759 -17.94 -13.20 -12.65
N GLY A 760 -18.44 -12.74 -13.81
CA GLY A 760 -19.87 -12.76 -14.12
C GLY A 760 -20.47 -14.17 -14.10
N MET A 761 -19.83 -15.14 -14.76
CA MET A 761 -20.32 -16.53 -14.76
C MET A 761 -20.11 -17.21 -13.39
N THR A 762 -19.05 -16.87 -12.67
CA THR A 762 -18.84 -17.26 -11.26
C THR A 762 -19.99 -16.79 -10.36
N LEU A 763 -20.41 -15.53 -10.50
CA LEU A 763 -21.58 -15.01 -9.77
C LEU A 763 -22.87 -15.75 -10.17
N GLU A 764 -23.04 -16.08 -11.45
CA GLU A 764 -24.18 -16.89 -11.90
C GLU A 764 -24.16 -18.30 -11.29
N VAL A 765 -23.01 -18.97 -11.23
CA VAL A 765 -22.84 -20.28 -10.56
C VAL A 765 -23.31 -20.20 -9.11
N LEU A 766 -22.86 -19.18 -8.38
CA LEU A 766 -23.17 -19.01 -6.95
C LEU A 766 -24.65 -18.69 -6.73
N ASN A 767 -25.24 -17.82 -7.55
CA ASN A 767 -26.67 -17.51 -7.52
C ASN A 767 -27.54 -18.74 -7.85
N GLU A 768 -27.17 -19.54 -8.85
CA GLU A 768 -27.90 -20.76 -9.20
C GLU A 768 -27.84 -21.82 -8.09
N ARG A 769 -26.74 -21.90 -7.33
CA ARG A 769 -26.67 -22.77 -6.13
C ARG A 769 -27.64 -22.33 -5.05
N ILE A 770 -27.74 -21.03 -4.79
CA ILE A 770 -28.69 -20.47 -3.82
C ILE A 770 -30.13 -20.76 -4.25
N ARG A 771 -30.45 -20.54 -5.52
CA ARG A 771 -31.78 -20.85 -6.10
C ARG A 771 -32.12 -22.33 -5.97
N LEU A 772 -31.17 -23.22 -6.27
CA LEU A 772 -31.36 -24.66 -6.12
C LEU A 772 -31.61 -25.04 -4.65
N SER A 773 -30.83 -24.50 -3.71
CA SER A 773 -31.02 -24.75 -2.28
C SER A 773 -32.41 -24.31 -1.81
N ALA A 774 -32.83 -23.10 -2.18
CA ALA A 774 -34.16 -22.57 -1.87
C ALA A 774 -35.30 -23.38 -2.52
N CYS A 775 -35.10 -23.84 -3.77
CA CYS A 775 -36.08 -24.68 -4.47
C CYS A 775 -36.25 -26.04 -3.78
N ILE A 776 -35.15 -26.66 -3.31
CA ILE A 776 -35.20 -27.92 -2.54
C ILE A 776 -35.89 -27.72 -1.20
N GLN A 777 -35.61 -26.62 -0.49
CA GLN A 777 -36.27 -26.29 0.78
C GLN A 777 -37.78 -26.12 0.59
N ASN A 778 -38.20 -25.36 -0.42
CA ASN A 778 -39.62 -25.19 -0.76
C ASN A 778 -40.28 -26.54 -1.10
N LEU A 779 -39.59 -27.40 -1.86
CA LEU A 779 -40.05 -28.76 -2.15
C LEU A 779 -40.20 -29.63 -0.89
N GLU A 780 -39.23 -29.60 0.04
CA GLU A 780 -39.33 -30.31 1.32
C GLU A 780 -40.53 -29.82 2.16
N GLU A 781 -40.75 -28.51 2.25
CA GLU A 781 -41.88 -27.91 2.95
C GLU A 781 -43.22 -28.29 2.32
N LYS A 782 -43.30 -28.28 0.99
CA LYS A 782 -44.50 -28.73 0.24
C LYS A 782 -44.78 -30.21 0.43
N ILE A 783 -43.75 -31.05 0.47
CA ILE A 783 -43.93 -32.48 0.76
C ILE A 783 -44.51 -32.68 2.16
N LYS A 784 -43.98 -31.98 3.17
CA LYS A 784 -44.53 -32.02 4.53
C LYS A 784 -45.98 -31.56 4.58
N LEU A 785 -46.31 -30.44 3.92
CA LEU A 785 -47.69 -29.95 3.84
C LEU A 785 -48.61 -30.95 3.14
N SER A 786 -48.15 -31.56 2.05
CA SER A 786 -48.89 -32.56 1.30
C SER A 786 -49.15 -33.82 2.15
N GLU A 787 -48.18 -34.27 2.93
CA GLU A 787 -48.34 -35.39 3.86
C GLU A 787 -49.34 -35.07 4.98
N LEU A 788 -49.34 -33.85 5.51
CA LEU A 788 -50.33 -33.41 6.50
C LEU A 788 -51.74 -33.33 5.88
N LYS A 789 -51.86 -32.76 4.68
CA LYS A 789 -53.13 -32.72 3.94
C LYS A 789 -53.62 -34.12 3.58
N GLN A 790 -52.74 -35.05 3.22
CA GLN A 790 -53.09 -36.46 3.01
C GLN A 790 -53.66 -37.11 4.28
N LYS A 791 -53.05 -36.86 5.44
CA LYS A 791 -53.58 -37.35 6.73
C LYS A 791 -54.92 -36.72 7.08
N GLU A 792 -55.08 -35.41 6.85
CA GLU A 792 -56.34 -34.68 7.03
C GLU A 792 -57.45 -35.31 6.16
N ILE A 793 -57.18 -35.46 4.86
CA ILE A 793 -58.11 -36.07 3.90
C ILE A 793 -58.46 -37.51 4.32
N LYS A 794 -57.48 -38.30 4.72
CA LYS A 794 -57.70 -39.69 5.17
C LYS A 794 -58.54 -39.74 6.45
N GLN A 795 -58.31 -38.88 7.42
CA GLN A 795 -59.12 -38.79 8.64
C GLN A 795 -60.58 -38.46 8.32
N ILE A 796 -60.81 -37.56 7.36
CA ILE A 796 -62.16 -37.24 6.89
C ILE A 796 -62.78 -38.42 6.15
N GLN A 797 -62.03 -39.12 5.28
CA GLN A 797 -62.51 -40.30 4.55
C GLN A 797 -62.85 -41.46 5.49
N ASP A 798 -61.99 -41.77 6.46
CA ASP A 798 -62.21 -42.83 7.45
C ASP A 798 -63.43 -42.49 8.33
N ALA A 799 -63.60 -41.22 8.73
CA ALA A 799 -64.78 -40.77 9.48
C ALA A 799 -66.08 -40.86 8.65
N LEU A 800 -66.03 -40.54 7.35
CA LEU A 800 -67.17 -40.69 6.44
C LEU A 800 -67.53 -42.16 6.21
N LYS A 801 -66.52 -43.03 6.04
CA LYS A 801 -66.74 -44.47 5.84
C LYS A 801 -67.35 -45.13 7.08
N ASN A 802 -66.84 -44.79 8.27
CA ASN A 802 -67.41 -45.25 9.54
C ASN A 802 -68.85 -44.75 9.75
N TYR A 803 -69.22 -43.59 9.20
CA TYR A 803 -70.58 -43.07 9.22
C TYR A 803 -71.52 -43.88 8.30
N ASP A 804 -71.11 -44.14 7.06
CA ASP A 804 -71.88 -44.95 6.09
C ASP A 804 -72.14 -46.39 6.59
N GLU A 805 -71.26 -46.91 7.47
CA GLU A 805 -71.35 -48.26 8.03
C GLU A 805 -72.21 -48.38 9.32
N ASN A 806 -72.51 -47.29 10.07
CA ASN A 806 -72.96 -47.42 11.47
C ASN A 806 -74.33 -46.86 11.92
N MET A 807 -75.06 -45.89 11.31
CA MET A 807 -76.43 -45.56 11.84
C MET A 807 -77.34 -44.57 11.07
N THR A 808 -78.57 -44.45 11.63
CA THR A 808 -79.87 -43.89 11.20
C THR A 808 -80.08 -42.36 11.37
N LYS A 809 -80.59 -41.76 10.29
CA LYS A 809 -81.30 -40.48 10.02
C LYS A 809 -81.42 -39.24 10.94
N ASP A 810 -80.95 -39.14 12.19
CA ASP A 810 -81.33 -37.93 12.98
C ASP A 810 -80.30 -37.35 13.97
N ASP A 811 -79.05 -37.14 13.53
CA ASP A 811 -78.10 -36.30 14.27
C ASP A 811 -77.23 -35.43 13.36
N THR A 812 -77.01 -34.16 13.74
CA THR A 812 -76.01 -33.27 13.13
C THR A 812 -74.60 -33.80 13.43
N VAL A 813 -74.10 -34.66 12.55
CA VAL A 813 -72.79 -35.31 12.74
C VAL A 813 -71.65 -34.31 12.64
N THR A 814 -70.85 -34.26 13.70
CA THR A 814 -69.61 -33.49 13.77
C THR A 814 -68.40 -34.42 13.62
N VAL A 815 -67.52 -34.14 12.65
CA VAL A 815 -66.27 -34.87 12.44
C VAL A 815 -65.13 -34.11 13.10
N GLU A 816 -64.34 -34.80 13.93
CA GLU A 816 -63.09 -34.26 14.50
C GLU A 816 -61.89 -34.74 13.69
N TYR A 817 -61.08 -33.79 13.23
CA TYR A 817 -59.86 -34.10 12.46
C TYR A 817 -58.79 -33.04 12.67
N ASN A 818 -57.55 -33.36 12.28
CA ASN A 818 -56.44 -32.41 12.35
C ASN A 818 -56.37 -31.62 11.05
N GLU A 819 -56.79 -30.35 11.10
CA GLU A 819 -56.70 -29.44 9.96
C GLU A 819 -55.28 -28.87 9.85
N ALA A 820 -54.65 -29.06 8.69
CA ALA A 820 -53.34 -28.48 8.39
C ALA A 820 -53.48 -27.01 7.96
N TYR A 821 -52.71 -26.13 8.59
CA TYR A 821 -52.67 -24.70 8.30
C TYR A 821 -51.24 -24.16 8.35
N LYS A 822 -51.02 -22.98 7.76
CA LYS A 822 -49.75 -22.25 7.82
C LYS A 822 -49.81 -21.24 8.96
N ASP A 823 -48.78 -21.25 9.79
CA ASP A 823 -48.59 -20.32 10.89
C ASP A 823 -47.31 -19.52 10.68
N LYS A 824 -47.12 -18.41 11.40
CA LYS A 824 -45.87 -17.64 11.39
C LYS A 824 -45.10 -17.92 12.67
N GLU A 825 -43.85 -18.33 12.51
CA GLU A 825 -42.93 -18.57 13.61
C GLU A 825 -41.78 -17.57 13.52
N ASP A 826 -41.46 -16.95 14.66
CA ASP A 826 -40.28 -16.10 14.77
C ASP A 826 -39.01 -16.92 14.61
N ILE A 827 -38.02 -16.35 13.93
CA ILE A 827 -36.72 -16.97 13.76
C ILE A 827 -35.93 -16.69 15.05
N GLU A 828 -35.97 -17.63 16.01
CA GLU A 828 -35.24 -17.53 17.27
C GLU A 828 -33.72 -17.39 17.06
N GLY A 829 -33.13 -16.49 17.85
CA GLY A 829 -31.75 -16.06 17.68
C GLY A 829 -30.81 -16.69 18.70
N GLU A 830 -30.38 -17.92 18.47
CA GLU A 830 -29.10 -18.34 19.05
C GLU A 830 -27.92 -17.97 18.14
N MET A 831 -26.80 -17.68 18.79
CA MET A 831 -25.59 -17.09 18.24
C MET A 831 -24.80 -18.14 17.45
N TRP A 832 -25.22 -18.43 16.21
CA TRP A 832 -24.30 -18.94 15.21
C TRP A 832 -23.50 -17.76 14.62
N LEU A 833 -22.18 -17.92 14.61
CA LEU A 833 -21.16 -16.88 14.70
C LEU A 833 -21.22 -15.79 13.59
N MET A 834 -21.58 -14.55 14.00
CA MET A 834 -21.23 -13.22 13.45
C MET A 834 -21.93 -12.63 12.19
N VAL A 835 -22.73 -11.56 12.45
CA VAL A 835 -23.04 -10.35 11.65
C VAL A 835 -23.67 -10.52 10.25
N LEU A 836 -24.93 -10.97 10.20
CA LEU A 836 -25.77 -10.89 9.01
C LEU A 836 -27.19 -10.39 9.35
N VAL A 837 -27.89 -9.74 8.42
CA VAL A 837 -29.28 -9.31 8.60
C VAL A 837 -30.16 -10.57 8.62
N LYS A 838 -30.38 -11.12 9.82
CA LYS A 838 -31.21 -12.30 10.04
C LYS A 838 -32.63 -12.06 9.52
N GLY A 839 -33.07 -12.87 8.55
CA GLY A 839 -34.46 -12.88 8.09
C GLY A 839 -34.70 -13.86 6.94
N ALA A 840 -35.95 -14.28 6.78
CA ALA A 840 -36.42 -15.03 5.62
C ALA A 840 -37.01 -14.07 4.58
N VAL A 841 -36.85 -14.41 3.30
CA VAL A 841 -37.65 -13.80 2.24
C VAL A 841 -38.87 -14.68 2.02
N CYS A 842 -40.05 -14.15 2.33
CA CYS A 842 -41.31 -14.89 2.27
C CYS A 842 -42.27 -14.22 1.28
N CYS A 843 -42.97 -15.03 0.48
CA CYS A 843 -44.06 -14.56 -0.38
C CYS A 843 -45.34 -14.50 0.43
N THR A 844 -45.99 -13.34 0.49
CA THR A 844 -47.26 -13.19 1.23
C THR A 844 -48.48 -13.65 0.44
N ILE A 845 -48.36 -13.76 -0.89
CA ILE A 845 -49.43 -14.28 -1.77
C ILE A 845 -49.47 -15.81 -1.73
N CYS A 846 -48.30 -16.46 -1.84
CA CYS A 846 -48.22 -17.92 -1.80
C CYS A 846 -48.09 -18.49 -0.37
N GLU A 847 -47.79 -17.62 0.61
CA GLU A 847 -47.43 -17.99 1.98
C GLU A 847 -46.24 -18.97 2.02
N GLU A 848 -45.19 -18.70 1.25
CA GLU A 848 -44.05 -19.60 1.04
C GLU A 848 -42.73 -18.95 1.47
N ASN A 849 -41.86 -19.75 2.09
CA ASN A 849 -40.50 -19.36 2.46
C ASN A 849 -39.60 -19.45 1.23
N CYS A 850 -39.45 -18.34 0.51
CA CYS A 850 -38.76 -18.31 -0.78
C CYS A 850 -37.23 -18.39 -0.65
N HIS A 851 -36.67 -17.96 0.48
CA HIS A 851 -35.25 -18.15 0.80
C HIS A 851 -35.04 -18.20 2.32
N TYR A 852 -34.90 -19.42 2.86
CA TYR A 852 -34.58 -19.65 4.28
C TYR A 852 -34.19 -21.12 4.56
N PRO A 853 -33.11 -21.40 5.31
CA PRO A 853 -32.10 -20.45 5.83
C PRO A 853 -31.15 -19.94 4.73
N GLY A 854 -30.39 -18.89 5.02
CA GLY A 854 -29.31 -18.40 4.14
C GLY A 854 -29.51 -17.03 3.50
N CYS A 855 -30.68 -16.39 3.68
CA CYS A 855 -30.95 -15.05 3.17
C CYS A 855 -30.34 -13.95 4.07
N SER A 856 -29.03 -14.00 4.24
CA SER A 856 -28.33 -13.29 5.31
C SER A 856 -27.82 -11.90 4.89
N SER A 857 -27.63 -11.72 3.58
CA SER A 857 -26.91 -10.58 2.98
C SER A 857 -27.79 -9.55 2.29
N SER A 858 -28.96 -9.95 1.80
CA SER A 858 -29.88 -9.03 1.12
C SER A 858 -30.44 -8.00 2.11
N LYS A 859 -30.62 -6.74 1.70
CA LYS A 859 -31.25 -5.74 2.59
C LYS A 859 -32.77 -5.70 2.38
N SER A 860 -33.21 -6.02 1.17
CA SER A 860 -34.60 -6.16 0.79
C SER A 860 -34.83 -7.45 -0.02
N PRO A 861 -36.10 -7.79 -0.32
CA PRO A 861 -36.41 -8.87 -1.25
C PRO A 861 -35.82 -8.63 -2.65
N GLU A 862 -35.73 -7.38 -3.14
CA GLU A 862 -35.12 -7.08 -4.46
C GLU A 862 -33.67 -7.54 -4.55
N ASP A 863 -32.93 -7.43 -3.46
CA ASP A 863 -31.51 -7.79 -3.38
C ASP A 863 -31.29 -9.32 -3.22
N CYS A 864 -32.36 -10.10 -3.12
CA CYS A 864 -32.25 -11.54 -2.88
C CYS A 864 -31.96 -12.31 -4.17
N GLU A 865 -31.06 -13.28 -4.10
CA GLU A 865 -30.56 -14.07 -5.25
C GLU A 865 -31.65 -14.94 -5.90
N VAL A 866 -32.74 -15.23 -5.17
CA VAL A 866 -33.92 -15.92 -5.69
C VAL A 866 -34.86 -15.02 -6.50
N MET A 867 -34.62 -13.71 -6.51
CA MET A 867 -35.29 -12.79 -7.43
C MET A 867 -34.50 -12.71 -8.74
N LYS A 868 -35.22 -12.79 -9.85
CA LYS A 868 -34.68 -12.63 -11.19
C LYS A 868 -35.69 -11.90 -12.06
N ASP A 869 -35.24 -10.88 -12.78
CA ASP A 869 -36.07 -10.09 -13.70
C ASP A 869 -37.36 -9.55 -13.03
N GLY A 870 -37.25 -9.13 -11.77
CA GLY A 870 -38.37 -8.60 -10.98
C GLY A 870 -39.37 -9.64 -10.47
N LYS A 871 -39.07 -10.94 -10.58
CA LYS A 871 -39.93 -12.04 -10.13
C LYS A 871 -39.17 -13.04 -9.26
N CYS A 872 -39.89 -13.73 -8.39
CA CYS A 872 -39.33 -14.82 -7.60
C CYS A 872 -39.21 -16.10 -8.43
N THR A 873 -38.06 -16.76 -8.36
CA THR A 873 -37.83 -18.04 -9.03
C THR A 873 -38.26 -19.24 -8.21
N VAL A 874 -38.61 -19.07 -6.93
CA VAL A 874 -38.86 -20.16 -5.97
C VAL A 874 -40.35 -20.37 -5.67
N CYS A 875 -41.12 -19.31 -5.44
CA CYS A 875 -42.53 -19.47 -5.09
C CYS A 875 -43.38 -20.02 -6.24
N THR A 876 -44.49 -20.66 -5.90
CA THR A 876 -45.36 -21.37 -6.84
C THR A 876 -45.83 -20.52 -8.00
N LEU A 877 -46.24 -19.27 -7.74
CA LEU A 877 -46.81 -18.38 -8.76
C LEU A 877 -45.75 -17.48 -9.42
N LYS A 878 -44.46 -17.65 -9.10
CA LYS A 878 -43.37 -16.78 -9.56
C LYS A 878 -43.70 -15.29 -9.36
N CYS A 879 -44.24 -14.98 -8.18
CA CYS A 879 -44.78 -13.67 -7.84
C CYS A 879 -43.76 -12.54 -8.05
N PRO A 880 -44.22 -11.31 -8.33
CA PRO A 880 -43.34 -10.14 -8.41
C PRO A 880 -42.65 -9.88 -7.06
N VAL A 881 -41.52 -9.16 -7.08
CA VAL A 881 -40.79 -8.83 -5.83
C VAL A 881 -41.67 -8.11 -4.81
N SER A 882 -42.62 -7.29 -5.25
CA SER A 882 -43.57 -6.57 -4.38
C SER A 882 -44.46 -7.47 -3.52
N ALA A 883 -44.63 -8.75 -3.89
CA ALA A 883 -45.36 -9.75 -3.12
C ALA A 883 -44.52 -10.39 -2.00
N HIS A 884 -43.25 -9.98 -1.87
CA HIS A 884 -42.31 -10.58 -0.95
C HIS A 884 -41.92 -9.59 0.14
N VAL A 885 -41.69 -10.14 1.32
CA VAL A 885 -41.21 -9.39 2.48
C VAL A 885 -39.97 -10.08 3.03
N LYS A 886 -39.00 -9.28 3.48
CA LYS A 886 -37.88 -9.76 4.27
C LYS A 886 -38.21 -9.53 5.75
N GLY A 887 -38.33 -10.60 6.53
CA GLY A 887 -38.78 -10.53 7.93
C GLY A 887 -38.02 -11.48 8.85
N LYS A 888 -38.10 -11.24 10.16
CA LYS A 888 -37.53 -12.11 11.21
C LYS A 888 -38.42 -13.30 11.57
N TRP A 889 -39.33 -13.66 10.68
CA TRP A 889 -40.29 -14.76 10.85
C TRP A 889 -40.33 -15.57 9.56
N ARG A 890 -40.86 -16.79 9.65
CA ARG A 890 -41.10 -17.69 8.51
C ARG A 890 -42.46 -18.36 8.62
N TYR A 891 -42.97 -18.89 7.51
CA TYR A 891 -44.15 -19.76 7.52
C TYR A 891 -43.77 -21.17 8.01
N VAL A 892 -44.59 -21.76 8.87
CA VAL A 892 -44.45 -23.15 9.30
C VAL A 892 -45.78 -23.88 9.18
N ASN A 893 -45.74 -25.15 8.80
CA ASN A 893 -46.94 -25.98 8.72
C ASN A 893 -47.28 -26.50 10.12
N ARG A 894 -48.47 -26.18 10.64
CA ARG A 894 -49.01 -26.68 11.91
C ARG A 894 -50.31 -27.43 11.67
N THR A 895 -50.73 -28.21 12.66
CA THR A 895 -52.03 -28.87 12.68
C THR A 895 -52.80 -28.41 13.91
N LYS A 896 -54.11 -28.19 13.76
CA LYS A 896 -55.02 -27.97 14.90
C LYS A 896 -56.17 -28.96 14.83
N LYS A 897 -56.60 -29.46 15.99
CA LYS A 897 -57.83 -30.25 16.08
C LYS A 897 -59.02 -29.34 15.84
N VAL A 898 -59.88 -29.72 14.90
CA VAL A 898 -61.13 -29.01 14.62
C VAL A 898 -62.28 -30.00 14.66
N ARG A 899 -63.43 -29.54 15.16
CA ARG A 899 -64.69 -30.26 15.14
C ARG A 899 -65.65 -29.47 14.24
N LYS A 900 -66.06 -30.04 13.12
CA LYS A 900 -66.94 -29.38 12.13
C LYS A 900 -68.10 -30.29 11.76
N SER A 901 -69.26 -29.72 11.44
CA SER A 901 -70.41 -30.51 10.97
C SER A 901 -70.18 -31.03 9.55
N LEU A 902 -70.87 -32.11 9.16
CA LEU A 902 -70.83 -32.60 7.77
C LEU A 902 -71.27 -31.53 6.76
N ASP A 903 -72.23 -30.68 7.11
CA ASP A 903 -72.69 -29.59 6.25
C ASP A 903 -71.66 -28.46 6.13
N GLU A 904 -70.87 -28.18 7.16
CA GLU A 904 -69.72 -27.25 7.09
C GLU A 904 -68.58 -27.81 6.23
N ILE A 905 -68.35 -29.12 6.31
CA ILE A 905 -67.34 -29.81 5.49
C ILE A 905 -67.79 -29.87 4.02
N ARG A 906 -69.08 -30.11 3.75
CA ARG A 906 -69.69 -30.11 2.41
C ARG A 906 -69.83 -28.71 1.81
N SER A 907 -70.22 -27.70 2.59
CA SER A 907 -70.39 -26.32 2.10
C SER A 907 -69.08 -25.66 1.65
N ARG A 908 -67.94 -26.12 2.16
CA ARG A 908 -66.60 -25.76 1.63
C ARG A 908 -66.40 -26.20 0.17
N SER A 909 -67.16 -27.18 -0.34
CA SER A 909 -67.10 -27.67 -1.73
C SER A 909 -68.24 -27.16 -2.65
N ILE A 910 -69.21 -26.39 -2.14
CA ILE A 910 -70.45 -26.03 -2.89
C ILE A 910 -70.29 -24.80 -3.81
N ARG A 911 -69.14 -24.12 -3.84
CA ARG A 911 -68.94 -22.97 -4.76
C ARG A 911 -68.49 -23.31 -6.18
N GLU A 912 -68.22 -24.58 -6.51
CA GLU A 912 -67.99 -25.02 -7.91
C GLU A 912 -68.68 -26.38 -8.18
N GLN A 913 -69.88 -26.33 -8.79
CA GLN A 913 -70.55 -27.40 -9.54
C GLN A 913 -70.51 -28.85 -8.97
N GLY A 914 -71.49 -29.19 -8.13
CA GLY A 914 -72.28 -30.43 -8.24
C GLY A 914 -71.59 -31.80 -8.34
N LEU A 915 -70.45 -32.03 -7.67
CA LEU A 915 -69.80 -33.35 -7.64
C LEU A 915 -69.44 -33.82 -6.22
N ASN A 916 -69.41 -35.16 -6.09
CA ASN A 916 -69.18 -35.94 -4.88
C ASN A 916 -67.98 -35.41 -4.07
N PHE A 917 -68.13 -35.14 -2.76
CA PHE A 917 -67.10 -34.57 -1.87
C PHE A 917 -65.76 -35.33 -1.94
N LEU A 918 -65.81 -36.66 -2.07
CA LEU A 918 -64.64 -37.54 -2.29
C LEU A 918 -63.89 -37.21 -3.60
N GLY A 919 -64.59 -36.83 -4.66
CA GLY A 919 -63.99 -36.42 -5.93
C GLY A 919 -63.24 -35.09 -5.85
N HIS A 920 -63.67 -34.17 -4.98
CA HIS A 920 -62.93 -32.93 -4.71
C HIS A 920 -61.64 -33.20 -3.93
N LEU A 921 -61.70 -34.09 -2.93
CA LEU A 921 -60.52 -34.54 -2.18
C LEU A 921 -59.50 -35.22 -3.11
N ASP A 922 -59.96 -36.02 -4.07
CA ASP A 922 -59.12 -36.62 -5.11
C ASP A 922 -58.52 -35.57 -6.06
N LYS A 923 -59.27 -34.51 -6.39
CA LYS A 923 -58.77 -33.37 -7.21
C LYS A 923 -57.67 -32.61 -6.47
N ASP A 924 -57.84 -32.34 -5.18
CA ASP A 924 -56.83 -31.71 -4.33
C ASP A 924 -55.57 -32.58 -4.20
N MET A 925 -55.76 -33.90 -4.07
CA MET A 925 -54.67 -34.88 -4.08
C MET A 925 -53.90 -34.91 -5.40
N LYS A 926 -54.60 -34.87 -6.54
CA LYS A 926 -53.97 -34.76 -7.87
C LYS A 926 -53.21 -33.44 -8.02
N LYS A 927 -53.78 -32.33 -7.58
CA LYS A 927 -53.13 -31.00 -7.62
C LYS A 927 -51.82 -30.99 -6.82
N LEU A 928 -51.83 -31.51 -5.59
CA LEU A 928 -50.63 -31.64 -4.76
C LEU A 928 -49.54 -32.50 -5.42
N ARG A 929 -49.92 -33.61 -6.08
CA ARG A 929 -48.97 -34.45 -6.84
C ARG A 929 -48.36 -33.73 -8.03
N THR A 930 -49.17 -32.98 -8.79
CA THR A 930 -48.69 -32.18 -9.92
C THR A 930 -47.73 -31.09 -9.47
N GLU A 931 -48.06 -30.34 -8.41
CA GLU A 931 -47.19 -29.30 -7.85
C GLU A 931 -45.84 -29.88 -7.37
N LYS A 932 -45.85 -31.05 -6.73
CA LYS A 932 -44.62 -31.76 -6.32
C LYS A 932 -43.75 -32.11 -7.53
N SER A 933 -44.37 -32.66 -8.58
CA SER A 933 -43.65 -33.03 -9.82
C SER A 933 -43.03 -31.82 -10.51
N GLN A 934 -43.77 -30.70 -10.58
CA GLN A 934 -43.27 -29.45 -11.15
C GLN A 934 -42.04 -28.93 -10.40
N LEU A 935 -42.10 -28.84 -9.07
CA LEU A 935 -40.96 -28.40 -8.26
C LEU A 935 -39.75 -29.33 -8.38
N LEU A 936 -39.98 -30.64 -8.51
CA LEU A 936 -38.92 -31.61 -8.78
C LEU A 936 -38.20 -31.32 -10.11
N ASN A 937 -38.97 -30.99 -11.14
CA ASN A 937 -38.46 -30.64 -12.45
C ASN A 937 -37.68 -29.32 -12.42
N GLU A 938 -38.16 -28.32 -11.67
CA GLU A 938 -37.45 -27.05 -11.45
C GLU A 938 -36.11 -27.26 -10.73
N CYS A 939 -36.06 -28.08 -9.67
CA CYS A 939 -34.81 -28.47 -9.01
C CYS A 939 -33.82 -29.09 -10.02
N TYR A 940 -34.30 -30.01 -10.88
CA TYR A 940 -33.47 -30.65 -11.90
C TYR A 940 -32.98 -29.67 -12.97
N GLN A 941 -33.79 -28.67 -13.35
CA GLN A 941 -33.37 -27.61 -14.27
C GLN A 941 -32.21 -26.79 -13.72
N HIS A 942 -32.23 -26.43 -12.43
CA HIS A 942 -31.10 -25.74 -11.80
C HIS A 942 -29.84 -26.62 -11.80
N VAL A 943 -29.95 -27.93 -11.53
CA VAL A 943 -28.82 -28.87 -11.63
C VAL A 943 -28.24 -28.91 -13.04
N ASN A 944 -29.07 -29.01 -14.07
CA ASN A 944 -28.63 -28.99 -15.47
C ASN A 944 -27.96 -27.68 -15.86
N LYS A 945 -28.44 -26.55 -15.30
CA LYS A 945 -27.82 -25.26 -15.55
C LYS A 945 -26.43 -25.20 -14.92
N LEU A 946 -26.31 -25.58 -13.64
CA LEU A 946 -25.03 -25.66 -12.93
C LEU A 946 -24.02 -26.56 -13.65
N GLU A 947 -24.46 -27.68 -14.23
CA GLU A 947 -23.61 -28.55 -15.04
C GLU A 947 -22.96 -27.83 -16.23
N LYS A 948 -23.69 -26.90 -16.86
CA LYS A 948 -23.21 -26.16 -18.04
C LYS A 948 -22.22 -25.05 -17.70
N ILE A 949 -22.43 -24.37 -16.56
CA ILE A 949 -21.71 -23.14 -16.20
C ILE A 949 -20.60 -23.35 -15.15
N ALA A 950 -20.74 -24.30 -14.23
CA ALA A 950 -19.78 -24.47 -13.14
C ALA A 950 -18.49 -25.18 -13.60
N LEU A 951 -17.34 -24.76 -13.05
CA LEU A 951 -16.06 -25.40 -13.30
C LEU A 951 -16.02 -26.84 -12.76
N ASN A 952 -16.59 -27.05 -11.55
CA ASN A 952 -16.64 -28.35 -10.91
C ASN A 952 -18.05 -28.70 -10.45
N VAL A 953 -18.76 -29.48 -11.26
CA VAL A 953 -20.15 -29.89 -11.05
C VAL A 953 -20.30 -30.91 -9.91
N ASN A 954 -19.25 -31.67 -9.59
CA ASN A 954 -19.29 -32.69 -8.54
C ASN A 954 -19.52 -32.10 -7.14
N SER A 955 -19.12 -30.84 -6.96
CA SER A 955 -19.34 -30.05 -5.74
C SER A 955 -20.78 -29.55 -5.56
N VAL A 956 -21.68 -29.78 -6.53
CA VAL A 956 -23.11 -29.55 -6.31
C VAL A 956 -23.62 -30.50 -5.21
N SER A 957 -23.01 -31.68 -5.05
CA SER A 957 -23.27 -32.60 -3.94
C SER A 957 -22.91 -32.04 -2.56
N THR A 958 -22.11 -30.97 -2.51
CA THR A 958 -21.73 -30.27 -1.28
C THR A 958 -22.87 -29.42 -0.71
N PHE A 959 -23.85 -29.05 -1.55
CA PHE A 959 -24.97 -28.18 -1.18
C PHE A 959 -26.35 -28.81 -1.45
N VAL A 960 -26.39 -29.90 -2.20
CA VAL A 960 -27.61 -30.57 -2.67
C VAL A 960 -27.60 -32.01 -2.23
N ASP A 961 -28.66 -32.42 -1.52
CA ASP A 961 -28.92 -33.82 -1.22
C ASP A 961 -29.41 -34.52 -2.50
N TYR A 962 -28.47 -34.93 -3.35
CA TYR A 962 -28.80 -35.70 -4.55
C TYR A 962 -29.58 -36.97 -4.21
N ASP A 963 -29.37 -37.56 -3.03
CA ASP A 963 -30.13 -38.74 -2.62
C ASP A 963 -31.59 -38.42 -2.39
N PHE A 964 -31.91 -37.23 -1.85
CA PHE A 964 -33.28 -36.74 -1.76
C PHE A 964 -33.91 -36.57 -3.15
N LEU A 965 -33.24 -35.87 -4.08
CA LEU A 965 -33.77 -35.66 -5.43
C LEU A 965 -33.94 -36.97 -6.21
N ILE A 966 -32.94 -37.86 -6.16
CA ILE A 966 -32.97 -39.18 -6.79
C ILE A 966 -34.12 -40.01 -6.20
N LYS A 967 -34.26 -40.05 -4.87
CA LYS A 967 -35.36 -40.75 -4.19
C LYS A 967 -36.72 -40.24 -4.66
N LYS A 968 -36.91 -38.92 -4.75
CA LYS A 968 -38.18 -38.34 -5.18
C LYS A 968 -38.44 -38.50 -6.68
N LEU A 969 -37.41 -38.53 -7.51
CA LEU A 969 -37.54 -38.84 -8.94
C LEU A 969 -37.93 -40.31 -9.17
N LYS A 970 -37.42 -41.23 -8.33
CA LYS A 970 -37.83 -42.65 -8.33
C LYS A 970 -39.32 -42.82 -8.01
N GLU A 971 -39.86 -42.02 -7.09
CA GLU A 971 -41.30 -42.03 -6.76
C GLU A 971 -42.20 -41.60 -7.94
N ILE A 972 -41.68 -40.88 -8.95
CA ILE A 972 -42.45 -40.39 -10.10
C ILE A 972 -42.06 -41.04 -11.45
N GLY A 973 -41.12 -42.00 -11.46
CA GLY A 973 -40.77 -42.78 -12.65
C GLY A 973 -39.86 -42.08 -13.67
N GLU A 974 -39.11 -41.06 -13.28
CA GLU A 974 -38.28 -40.23 -14.19
C GLU A 974 -36.89 -40.83 -14.45
N ALA A 975 -36.84 -41.99 -15.11
CA ALA A 975 -35.62 -42.80 -15.31
C ALA A 975 -34.43 -42.02 -15.91
N ASN A 976 -34.66 -41.22 -16.95
CA ASN A 976 -33.60 -40.46 -17.63
C ASN A 976 -32.94 -39.42 -16.70
N LYS A 977 -33.75 -38.74 -15.85
CA LYS A 977 -33.25 -37.76 -14.89
C LYS A 977 -32.47 -38.44 -13.77
N ILE A 978 -32.93 -39.61 -13.32
CA ILE A 978 -32.27 -40.44 -12.30
C ILE A 978 -30.88 -40.85 -12.80
N GLN A 979 -30.79 -41.45 -13.99
CA GLN A 979 -29.52 -41.90 -14.56
C GLN A 979 -28.53 -40.74 -14.63
N LYS A 980 -28.96 -39.58 -15.13
CA LYS A 980 -28.08 -38.41 -15.21
C LYS A 980 -27.59 -37.94 -13.84
N LEU A 981 -28.48 -37.84 -12.85
CA LEU A 981 -28.09 -37.48 -11.48
C LEU A 981 -27.17 -38.53 -10.85
N GLU A 982 -27.37 -39.81 -11.12
CA GLU A 982 -26.50 -40.90 -10.66
C GLU A 982 -25.13 -40.85 -11.33
N GLU A 983 -25.03 -40.51 -12.61
CA GLU A 983 -23.76 -40.26 -13.31
C GLU A 983 -23.03 -39.04 -12.75
N MET A 984 -23.73 -37.92 -12.52
CA MET A 984 -23.17 -36.72 -11.89
C MET A 984 -22.72 -36.99 -10.45
N LYS A 985 -23.48 -37.81 -9.72
CA LYS A 985 -23.12 -38.29 -8.40
C LYS A 985 -21.82 -39.11 -8.51
N ASN A 986 -21.78 -40.14 -9.37
CA ASN A 986 -20.67 -41.10 -9.48
C ASN A 986 -19.34 -40.53 -9.99
N LYS A 987 -19.35 -39.36 -10.65
CA LYS A 987 -18.13 -38.66 -11.10
C LYS A 987 -17.30 -38.02 -9.96
N GLY A 988 -17.80 -37.99 -8.71
CA GLY A 988 -17.05 -37.50 -7.54
C GLY A 988 -16.27 -38.59 -6.80
N ASP A 989 -15.37 -38.23 -5.88
CA ASP A 989 -14.73 -39.20 -4.98
C ASP A 989 -15.71 -39.62 -3.86
N GLU A 990 -16.04 -40.92 -3.78
CA GLU A 990 -17.02 -41.50 -2.83
C GLU A 990 -16.63 -41.25 -1.37
N ARG A 991 -15.33 -41.27 -1.05
CA ARG A 991 -14.84 -41.05 0.31
C ARG A 991 -14.94 -39.59 0.74
N THR A 992 -14.71 -38.67 -0.20
CA THR A 992 -14.91 -37.24 -0.03
C THR A 992 -16.41 -36.91 0.12
N ARG A 993 -17.29 -37.56 -0.65
CA ARG A 993 -18.76 -37.41 -0.54
C ARG A 993 -19.31 -37.83 0.82
N ILE A 994 -18.88 -38.98 1.37
CA ILE A 994 -19.34 -39.47 2.68
C ILE A 994 -18.94 -38.50 3.80
N LYS A 995 -17.72 -37.94 3.76
CA LYS A 995 -17.26 -36.96 4.75
C LYS A 995 -18.05 -35.64 4.68
N ILE A 996 -18.29 -35.12 3.46
CA ILE A 996 -19.13 -33.93 3.24
C ILE A 996 -20.56 -34.15 3.74
N LYS A 997 -21.15 -35.31 3.45
CA LYS A 997 -22.51 -35.67 3.89
C LYS A 997 -22.62 -35.78 5.41
N ASN A 998 -21.59 -36.29 6.09
CA ASN A 998 -21.53 -36.35 7.56
C ASN A 998 -21.39 -34.95 8.20
N VAL A 999 -20.67 -34.02 7.57
CA VAL A 999 -20.55 -32.62 8.02
C VAL A 999 -21.88 -31.90 7.87
N TRP A 1000 -22.48 -31.94 6.67
CA TRP A 1000 -23.80 -31.33 6.44
C TRP A 1000 -24.91 -32.01 7.25
N GLY A 1001 -24.79 -33.32 7.52
CA GLY A 1001 -25.64 -34.05 8.45
C GLY A 1001 -25.48 -33.58 9.90
N LYS A 1002 -24.25 -33.23 10.33
CA LYS A 1002 -23.98 -32.62 11.64
C LYS A 1002 -24.51 -31.19 11.73
N VAL A 1003 -24.39 -30.39 10.67
CA VAL A 1003 -25.00 -29.05 10.56
C VAL A 1003 -26.54 -29.13 10.58
N LYS A 1004 -27.16 -30.06 9.83
CA LYS A 1004 -28.61 -30.31 9.86
C LYS A 1004 -29.09 -30.89 11.20
N SER A 1005 -28.29 -31.73 11.87
CA SER A 1005 -28.67 -32.36 13.15
C SER A 1005 -28.43 -31.45 14.36
N ALA A 1006 -27.46 -30.53 14.31
CA ALA A 1006 -27.34 -29.44 15.28
C ALA A 1006 -28.59 -28.54 15.26
N GLY A 1007 -29.15 -28.28 14.07
CA GLY A 1007 -30.45 -27.61 13.94
C GLY A 1007 -31.66 -28.44 14.37
N LYS A 1008 -31.59 -29.79 14.34
CA LYS A 1008 -32.68 -30.67 14.81
C LYS A 1008 -32.64 -30.96 16.32
N LYS A 1009 -31.47 -30.93 16.97
CA LYS A 1009 -31.32 -31.22 18.41
C LYS A 1009 -32.04 -30.20 19.32
N ILE A 1010 -32.39 -29.02 18.79
CA ILE A 1010 -33.17 -28.01 19.50
C ILE A 1010 -34.67 -28.37 19.54
N GLN A 1011 -35.15 -29.25 18.65
CA GLN A 1011 -36.56 -29.63 18.61
C GLN A 1011 -36.92 -30.73 19.62
N THR A 1012 -35.94 -31.52 20.09
CA THR A 1012 -36.16 -32.60 21.08
C THR A 1012 -35.97 -32.16 22.53
N VAL A 1013 -35.39 -30.98 22.78
CA VAL A 1013 -35.25 -30.42 24.15
C VAL A 1013 -36.49 -29.60 24.55
N LEU A 1014 -37.37 -29.25 23.61
CA LEU A 1014 -38.63 -28.53 23.84
C LEU A 1014 -39.88 -29.44 23.81
N GLN A 1015 -39.72 -30.75 24.04
CA GLN A 1015 -40.80 -31.70 24.29
C GLN A 1015 -40.62 -32.51 25.59
N CYS A 1016 -39.91 -31.96 26.58
CA CYS A 1016 -40.02 -32.37 27.98
C CYS A 1016 -40.71 -31.29 28.80
#